data_AF-A0A7K6TD94-F1
#
_entry.id   AF-A0A7K6TD94-F1
#
_cell.length_a   1.000
_cell.length_b   1.000
_cell.length_c   1.000
_cell.angle_alpha   90.00
_cell.angle_beta   90.00
_cell.angle_gamma   90.00
#
_symmetry.space_group_name_H-M   'P 1'
#
loop_
_entity.id
_entity.type
_entity.pdbx_description
1 polymer ?
#
loop_
_entity_poly.entity_id
_entity_poly.type
_entity_poly.pdbx_seq_one_letter_code
_entity_poly.pdbx_strand_id
1 'polypeptide(L)'
;ERASESIHQLKYALEDRQFAKDGGEAGSDQSSEDTGSDDVDRGNDDSGNAAWQELQNSHAVNQLKFLLEHQERMESEVFLSRTKMSFCKPPEAATRDLPALSDLVPIVNDQSQYINHLEAEVKFCKEELSGMKGQLQVVVLENEELHQKLKFLTTEHMWREQTLLDASANTQNSCPLGGNDCSMHQPVTSSPAHNKDQAFVTAAVEEIEKWRVELEKLKLLYQEKVNILDTQIQSLRKDLSESRKTCQDLEGRLKHQKSLVSAMNSSRVGGLCLKCAQHEAVLAQTHCNVHMQTIERVTKERDDLTDALVSLRQNMKEMQKRESNACEQVKQAVQMAEEATLEKTKALVLCEQLKSEIERQKNRLEKELTAQLNKRTHEKEALREEMKKEREDLVAMVTAMSENVAMLEAQVERITREKTSLVNQLEESQHQLESHEMKMNKVCGEMRYQLNQTKMKKDEAEKELREYRTKTIRELEIKDQKIEKLGLELNGNKQRLEQAQQDVTGAREECLKLTELLSKSEHQLHLTRLEKESIQHSISNEAKARALQAQQREQELTQKMQQMEAQHEKTVNELDSLLTSQNTFIAKLKEECCLLARKLEQMSEKYRSEVNQLSQEKEYLHGRLEKMQKRNDELDQQCIQHGRMHERMKSRLQQLDKHCQATAQQLVELLNKQNQLFKEKQLLTEEVQFLRTQEKKWDADLKQDTDGIK
;
A
#
# COMPACT_ATOMS: atom_id res chain seq x y z
N GLU A 1 -7.78 -61.92 -15.89
CA GLU A 1 -7.65 -62.70 -14.63
C GLU A 1 -6.92 -61.87 -13.58
N ARG A 2 -5.63 -62.04 -13.28
CA ARG A 2 -4.98 -61.33 -12.15
C ARG A 2 -5.14 -59.78 -12.14
N ALA A 3 -5.06 -59.14 -13.30
CA ALA A 3 -5.33 -57.69 -13.42
C ALA A 3 -6.84 -57.33 -13.28
N SER A 4 -7.73 -58.26 -13.64
CA SER A 4 -9.18 -58.11 -13.53
C SER A 4 -9.66 -58.22 -12.07
N GLU A 5 -9.06 -59.13 -11.30
CA GLU A 5 -9.31 -59.30 -9.86
C GLU A 5 -8.93 -58.04 -9.08
N SER A 6 -7.76 -57.45 -9.38
CA SER A 6 -7.29 -56.20 -8.77
C SER A 6 -8.24 -55.02 -9.03
N ILE A 7 -8.83 -54.93 -10.23
CA ILE A 7 -9.83 -53.90 -10.58
C ILE A 7 -11.16 -54.12 -9.81
N HIS A 8 -11.58 -55.37 -9.59
CA HIS A 8 -12.75 -55.66 -8.75
C HIS A 8 -12.52 -55.34 -7.27
N GLN A 9 -11.33 -55.63 -6.73
CA GLN A 9 -10.97 -55.25 -5.35
C GLN A 9 -10.94 -53.72 -5.17
N LEU A 10 -10.40 -52.98 -6.13
CA LEU A 10 -10.43 -51.51 -6.14
C LEU A 10 -11.85 -50.92 -6.17
N LYS A 11 -12.80 -51.58 -6.86
CA LYS A 11 -14.19 -51.09 -6.94
C LYS A 11 -14.91 -51.19 -5.59
N TYR A 12 -14.80 -52.33 -4.90
CA TYR A 12 -15.37 -52.50 -3.56
C TYR A 12 -14.78 -51.52 -2.54
N ALA A 13 -13.47 -51.29 -2.58
CA ALA A 13 -12.78 -50.36 -1.66
C ALA A 13 -13.16 -48.87 -1.86
N LEU A 14 -13.79 -48.50 -2.97
CA LEU A 14 -14.28 -47.14 -3.23
C LEU A 14 -15.75 -46.95 -2.82
N GLU A 15 -16.58 -47.99 -2.94
CA GLU A 15 -18.01 -47.93 -2.58
C GLU A 15 -18.22 -47.81 -1.06
N ASP A 16 -17.40 -48.48 -0.24
CA ASP A 16 -17.40 -48.33 1.23
C ASP A 16 -17.00 -46.91 1.71
N ARG A 17 -16.27 -46.14 0.89
CA ARG A 17 -15.72 -44.83 1.32
C ARG A 17 -16.70 -43.67 1.21
N GLN A 18 -17.93 -43.89 0.73
CA GLN A 18 -18.93 -42.84 0.51
C GLN A 18 -20.04 -42.75 1.57
N PHE A 19 -20.07 -43.64 2.57
CA PHE A 19 -21.10 -43.62 3.65
C PHE A 19 -20.66 -42.98 4.98
N ALA A 20 -19.42 -42.50 5.09
CA ALA A 20 -18.83 -42.02 6.34
C ALA A 20 -18.69 -40.48 6.42
N LYS A 21 -19.74 -39.71 6.10
CA LYS A 21 -19.71 -38.24 6.23
C LYS A 21 -21.06 -37.54 6.42
N ASP A 22 -21.72 -37.79 7.56
CA ASP A 22 -22.75 -36.90 8.10
C ASP A 22 -22.69 -36.87 9.65
N GLY A 23 -22.96 -35.69 10.24
CA GLY A 23 -23.04 -35.44 11.69
C GLY A 23 -21.72 -35.35 12.50
N GLY A 24 -21.66 -34.43 13.48
CA GLY A 24 -20.71 -34.45 14.60
C GLY A 24 -19.94 -33.14 14.88
N GLU A 25 -20.12 -32.56 16.07
CA GLU A 25 -19.43 -31.34 16.55
C GLU A 25 -18.33 -31.62 17.60
N ALA A 26 -17.45 -30.63 17.82
CA ALA A 26 -16.71 -30.32 19.06
C ALA A 26 -15.46 -31.15 19.49
N GLY A 27 -14.58 -30.51 20.29
CA GLY A 27 -13.35 -31.07 20.92
C GLY A 27 -12.11 -31.01 20.00
N SER A 28 -11.16 -30.06 20.07
CA SER A 28 -10.33 -29.51 21.17
C SER A 28 -9.19 -30.41 21.67
N ASP A 29 -7.97 -29.97 21.36
CA ASP A 29 -6.69 -30.09 22.12
C ASP A 29 -5.88 -31.40 22.23
N GLN A 30 -4.58 -31.26 21.90
CA GLN A 30 -3.35 -31.81 22.52
C GLN A 30 -3.18 -33.35 22.60
N SER A 31 -2.16 -34.04 22.05
CA SER A 31 -0.69 -33.83 21.83
C SER A 31 0.22 -34.26 22.99
N SER A 32 1.32 -34.99 22.68
CA SER A 32 2.41 -35.47 23.57
C SER A 32 1.99 -36.61 24.55
N GLU A 33 2.81 -37.57 25.01
CA GLU A 33 4.25 -37.96 24.89
C GLU A 33 4.31 -39.50 24.66
N ASP A 34 5.18 -40.10 23.83
CA ASP A 34 6.63 -40.42 23.94
C ASP A 34 7.01 -41.63 24.85
N THR A 35 8.19 -42.22 24.58
CA THR A 35 8.89 -43.37 25.20
C THR A 35 8.42 -44.78 24.81
N GLY A 36 9.40 -45.70 24.72
CA GLY A 36 9.22 -47.12 24.40
C GLY A 36 10.40 -47.96 24.92
N SER A 37 10.38 -49.28 24.67
CA SER A 37 11.47 -50.22 25.01
C SER A 37 11.38 -51.51 24.17
N ASP A 38 12.52 -52.18 24.01
CA ASP A 38 12.77 -53.41 23.24
C ASP A 38 12.04 -54.66 23.83
N ASP A 39 12.01 -55.88 23.24
CA ASP A 39 13.00 -56.54 22.34
C ASP A 39 12.44 -57.79 21.58
N VAL A 40 13.15 -58.29 20.55
CA VAL A 40 13.06 -59.58 19.74
C VAL A 40 11.76 -60.44 19.71
N ASP A 41 11.26 -61.05 18.62
CA ASP A 41 11.89 -61.73 17.45
C ASP A 41 10.86 -62.01 16.30
N ARG A 42 11.36 -62.30 15.08
CA ARG A 42 10.74 -63.13 14.01
C ARG A 42 9.54 -62.63 13.19
N GLY A 43 9.79 -62.21 11.94
CA GLY A 43 8.71 -61.99 10.95
C GLY A 43 9.15 -61.46 9.57
N ASN A 44 9.92 -62.23 8.80
CA ASN A 44 10.34 -61.90 7.42
C ASN A 44 9.14 -61.61 6.48
N ASP A 45 9.06 -60.42 5.86
CA ASP A 45 8.49 -60.22 4.50
C ASP A 45 8.69 -58.80 3.89
N ASP A 46 9.89 -58.22 3.97
CA ASP A 46 10.19 -56.85 3.44
C ASP A 46 10.14 -56.68 1.91
N SER A 47 9.83 -57.74 1.16
CA SER A 47 9.77 -57.74 -0.32
C SER A 47 8.71 -56.76 -0.88
N GLY A 48 7.59 -56.57 -0.15
CA GLY A 48 6.50 -55.72 -0.62
C GLY A 48 6.77 -54.21 -0.52
N ASN A 49 7.53 -53.77 0.49
CA ASN A 49 7.68 -52.35 0.80
C ASN A 49 8.69 -51.66 -0.13
N ALA A 50 9.78 -52.37 -0.48
CA ALA A 50 10.77 -51.90 -1.43
C ALA A 50 10.15 -51.59 -2.81
N ALA A 51 9.32 -52.51 -3.33
CA ALA A 51 8.64 -52.33 -4.62
C ALA A 51 7.68 -51.12 -4.63
N TRP A 52 6.99 -50.83 -3.52
CA TRP A 52 6.13 -49.65 -3.41
C TRP A 52 6.91 -48.33 -3.38
N GLN A 53 8.05 -48.29 -2.70
CA GLN A 53 8.94 -47.12 -2.69
C GLN A 53 9.64 -46.93 -4.04
N GLU A 54 10.01 -48.01 -4.73
CA GLU A 54 10.58 -47.95 -6.07
C GLU A 54 9.54 -47.46 -7.11
N LEU A 55 8.27 -47.89 -6.97
CA LEU A 55 7.17 -47.41 -7.81
C LEU A 55 6.81 -45.94 -7.55
N GLN A 56 6.84 -45.47 -6.28
CA GLN A 56 6.69 -44.04 -5.95
C GLN A 56 7.79 -43.16 -6.58
N ASN A 57 9.00 -43.69 -6.70
CA ASN A 57 10.13 -42.98 -7.31
C ASN A 57 10.17 -43.09 -8.85
N SER A 58 9.25 -43.84 -9.47
CA SER A 58 9.15 -43.97 -10.92
C SER A 58 9.05 -42.62 -11.62
N HIS A 59 9.88 -42.41 -12.65
CA HIS A 59 9.92 -41.19 -13.45
C HIS A 59 8.53 -40.82 -14.03
N ALA A 60 7.73 -41.82 -14.43
CA ALA A 60 6.38 -41.61 -14.94
C ALA A 60 5.39 -41.13 -13.85
N VAL A 61 5.53 -41.63 -12.61
CA VAL A 61 4.72 -41.20 -11.46
C VAL A 61 5.08 -39.77 -11.05
N ASN A 62 6.38 -39.44 -11.04
CA ASN A 62 6.85 -38.09 -10.78
C ASN A 62 6.47 -37.09 -11.88
N GLN A 63 6.47 -37.50 -13.16
CA GLN A 63 5.94 -36.68 -14.26
C GLN A 63 4.42 -36.45 -14.14
N LEU A 64 3.63 -37.48 -13.82
CA LEU A 64 2.20 -37.33 -13.57
C LEU A 64 1.93 -36.40 -12.38
N LYS A 65 2.71 -36.53 -11.30
CA LYS A 65 2.60 -35.64 -10.13
C LYS A 65 2.94 -34.19 -10.47
N PHE A 66 4.01 -33.96 -11.24
CA PHE A 66 4.38 -32.62 -11.71
C PHE A 66 3.32 -32.01 -12.64
N LEU A 67 2.70 -32.81 -13.52
CA LEU A 67 1.61 -32.36 -14.39
C LEU A 67 0.33 -32.04 -13.60
N LEU A 68 0.00 -32.82 -12.57
CA LEU A 68 -1.11 -32.53 -11.65
C LEU A 68 -0.85 -31.26 -10.83
N GLU A 69 0.33 -31.11 -10.23
CA GLU A 69 0.73 -29.89 -9.51
C GLU A 69 0.79 -28.66 -10.43
N HIS A 70 1.14 -28.83 -11.70
CA HIS A 70 1.09 -27.77 -12.71
C HIS A 70 -0.36 -27.40 -13.06
N GLN A 71 -1.26 -28.37 -13.22
CA GLN A 71 -2.67 -28.09 -13.50
C GLN A 71 -3.37 -27.45 -12.30
N GLU A 72 -3.16 -27.96 -11.09
CA GLU A 72 -3.71 -27.39 -9.84
C GLU A 72 -3.21 -25.96 -9.60
N ARG A 73 -1.96 -25.64 -9.99
CA ARG A 73 -1.41 -24.27 -9.97
C ARG A 73 -2.06 -23.36 -11.02
N MET A 74 -2.21 -23.83 -12.27
CA MET A 74 -2.89 -23.06 -13.33
C MET A 74 -4.35 -22.77 -12.98
N GLU A 75 -5.06 -23.75 -12.40
CA GLU A 75 -6.43 -23.56 -11.93
C GLU A 75 -6.48 -22.59 -10.73
N SER A 76 -5.53 -22.67 -9.80
CA SER A 76 -5.42 -21.74 -8.65
C SER A 76 -5.15 -20.29 -9.07
N GLU A 77 -4.27 -20.05 -10.05
CA GLU A 77 -3.94 -18.70 -10.53
C GLU A 77 -5.14 -18.01 -11.21
N VAL A 78 -5.98 -18.78 -11.92
CA VAL A 78 -7.23 -18.27 -12.53
C VAL A 78 -8.23 -17.79 -11.46
N PHE A 79 -8.30 -18.44 -10.29
CA PHE A 79 -9.22 -18.03 -9.22
C PHE A 79 -8.69 -16.92 -8.30
N LEU A 80 -7.37 -16.74 -8.18
CA LEU A 80 -6.78 -15.73 -7.27
C LEU A 80 -6.93 -14.28 -7.74
N SER A 81 -7.25 -14.04 -9.01
CA SER A 81 -7.36 -12.69 -9.60
C SER A 81 -8.57 -11.85 -9.13
N ARG A 82 -9.43 -12.35 -8.22
CA ARG A 82 -10.71 -11.69 -7.86
C ARG A 82 -10.97 -11.53 -6.36
N THR A 83 -10.04 -10.90 -5.61
CA THR A 83 -10.23 -10.63 -4.17
C THR A 83 -10.18 -9.14 -3.80
N LYS A 84 -11.34 -8.63 -3.36
CA LYS A 84 -11.54 -7.48 -2.44
C LYS A 84 -10.83 -6.15 -2.77
N MET A 85 -11.47 -5.31 -3.58
CA MET A 85 -11.43 -3.86 -3.34
C MET A 85 -12.23 -3.56 -2.06
N SER A 86 -11.59 -2.91 -1.07
CA SER A 86 -12.23 -2.54 0.19
C SER A 86 -12.99 -1.22 0.07
N PHE A 87 -14.21 -1.16 0.63
CA PHE A 87 -14.94 0.10 0.79
C PHE A 87 -14.19 1.03 1.76
N CYS A 88 -13.82 2.22 1.28
CA CYS A 88 -13.41 3.35 2.12
C CYS A 88 -14.31 4.56 1.83
N LYS A 89 -14.68 5.31 2.87
CA LYS A 89 -15.47 6.55 2.74
C LYS A 89 -14.59 7.73 2.30
N PRO A 90 -15.17 8.77 1.67
CA PRO A 90 -14.41 9.73 0.86
C PRO A 90 -13.86 10.93 1.64
N PRO A 91 -12.78 11.56 1.15
CA PRO A 91 -12.52 12.98 1.35
C PRO A 91 -13.31 13.84 0.34
N GLU A 92 -13.53 15.11 0.66
CA GLU A 92 -14.47 15.99 -0.06
C GLU A 92 -13.86 16.74 -1.26
N ALA A 93 -14.77 17.29 -2.09
CA ALA A 93 -14.60 18.47 -2.94
C ALA A 93 -13.58 18.44 -4.11
N ALA A 94 -14.05 18.00 -5.28
CA ALA A 94 -13.79 18.70 -6.54
C ALA A 94 -15.00 18.54 -7.48
N THR A 95 -15.84 19.58 -7.61
CA THR A 95 -17.03 19.54 -8.47
C THR A 95 -16.65 19.72 -9.94
N ARG A 96 -16.92 18.71 -10.77
CA ARG A 96 -17.05 18.88 -12.22
C ARG A 96 -18.00 17.84 -12.82
N ASP A 97 -19.22 18.29 -13.09
CA ASP A 97 -20.14 17.80 -14.13
C ASP A 97 -20.28 16.27 -14.27
N LEU A 98 -21.08 15.67 -13.38
CA LEU A 98 -21.64 14.33 -13.57
C LEU A 98 -22.76 14.37 -14.63
N PRO A 99 -22.82 13.44 -15.61
CA PRO A 99 -23.97 13.25 -16.48
C PRO A 99 -25.25 12.96 -15.69
N ALA A 100 -26.42 13.26 -16.26
CA ALA A 100 -27.67 12.98 -15.57
C ALA A 100 -27.90 11.46 -15.51
N LEU A 101 -28.57 10.99 -14.44
CA LEU A 101 -28.84 9.55 -14.27
C LEU A 101 -29.65 8.95 -15.44
N SER A 102 -30.41 9.79 -16.17
CA SER A 102 -31.13 9.42 -17.39
C SER A 102 -30.21 9.03 -18.56
N ASP A 103 -29.00 9.57 -18.63
CA ASP A 103 -28.08 9.37 -19.76
C ASP A 103 -27.29 8.05 -19.62
N LEU A 104 -27.24 7.51 -18.40
CA LEU A 104 -26.57 6.24 -18.09
C LEU A 104 -27.46 5.02 -18.35
N VAL A 105 -28.80 5.16 -18.32
CA VAL A 105 -29.73 4.04 -18.52
C VAL A 105 -29.60 3.39 -19.91
N PRO A 106 -29.50 4.15 -21.04
CA PRO A 106 -29.22 3.57 -22.34
C PRO A 106 -27.88 2.82 -22.37
N ILE A 107 -26.82 3.44 -21.86
CA ILE A 107 -25.46 2.87 -21.88
C ILE A 107 -25.40 1.55 -21.09
N VAL A 108 -26.04 1.47 -19.93
CA VAL A 108 -26.13 0.22 -19.14
C VAL A 108 -26.98 -0.84 -19.86
N ASN A 109 -28.04 -0.44 -20.55
CA ASN A 109 -28.87 -1.35 -21.34
C ASN A 109 -28.15 -1.87 -22.60
N ASP A 110 -27.32 -1.05 -23.24
CA ASP A 110 -26.51 -1.43 -24.40
C ASP A 110 -25.33 -2.32 -23.99
N GLN A 111 -24.69 -2.02 -22.85
CA GLN A 111 -23.70 -2.92 -22.23
C GLN A 111 -24.33 -4.26 -21.83
N SER A 112 -25.55 -4.26 -21.30
CA SER A 112 -26.29 -5.49 -21.00
C SER A 112 -26.56 -6.31 -22.27
N GLN A 113 -27.03 -5.68 -23.35
CA GLN A 113 -27.22 -6.36 -24.64
C GLN A 113 -25.91 -6.93 -25.20
N TYR A 114 -24.80 -6.20 -25.09
CA TYR A 114 -23.48 -6.67 -25.52
C TYR A 114 -22.97 -7.86 -24.67
N ILE A 115 -23.21 -7.86 -23.36
CA ILE A 115 -22.92 -9.01 -22.49
C ILE A 115 -23.76 -10.22 -22.89
N ASN A 116 -25.07 -10.07 -23.09
CA ASN A 116 -25.95 -11.16 -23.55
C ASN A 116 -25.51 -11.72 -24.92
N HIS A 117 -25.02 -10.87 -25.83
CA HIS A 117 -24.47 -11.29 -27.12
C HIS A 117 -23.18 -12.11 -26.96
N LEU A 118 -22.23 -11.66 -26.13
CA LEU A 118 -21.00 -12.40 -25.84
C LEU A 118 -21.28 -13.72 -25.11
N GLU A 119 -22.26 -13.76 -24.21
CA GLU A 119 -22.70 -14.99 -23.54
C GLU A 119 -23.32 -15.99 -24.54
N ALA A 120 -24.06 -15.51 -25.54
CA ALA A 120 -24.59 -16.34 -26.62
C ALA A 120 -23.47 -16.88 -27.54
N GLU A 121 -22.46 -16.07 -27.88
CA GLU A 121 -21.29 -16.53 -28.65
C GLU A 121 -20.47 -17.56 -27.87
N VAL A 122 -20.18 -17.30 -26.59
CA VAL A 122 -19.47 -18.25 -25.70
C VAL A 122 -20.27 -19.55 -25.54
N LYS A 123 -21.60 -19.49 -25.53
CA LYS A 123 -22.46 -20.68 -25.53
C LYS A 123 -22.35 -21.44 -26.85
N PHE A 124 -22.46 -20.76 -27.99
CA PHE A 124 -22.30 -21.37 -29.32
C PHE A 124 -20.93 -22.05 -29.48
N CYS A 125 -19.84 -21.38 -29.11
CA CYS A 125 -18.50 -21.97 -29.14
C CYS A 125 -18.35 -23.19 -28.21
N LYS A 126 -19.03 -23.22 -27.06
CA LYS A 126 -19.05 -24.42 -26.18
C LYS A 126 -19.85 -25.57 -26.81
N GLU A 127 -20.96 -25.27 -27.46
CA GLU A 127 -21.78 -26.27 -28.14
C GLU A 127 -21.02 -26.87 -29.34
N GLU A 128 -20.41 -26.05 -30.20
CA GLU A 128 -19.54 -26.49 -31.30
C GLU A 128 -18.32 -27.30 -30.81
N LEU A 129 -17.61 -26.84 -29.78
CA LEU A 129 -16.49 -27.60 -29.18
C LEU A 129 -16.96 -28.94 -28.59
N SER A 130 -18.17 -29.02 -28.05
CA SER A 130 -18.74 -30.28 -27.55
C SER A 130 -19.10 -31.24 -28.70
N GLY A 131 -19.63 -30.72 -29.81
CA GLY A 131 -19.91 -31.49 -31.02
C GLY A 131 -18.64 -32.01 -31.68
N MET A 132 -17.63 -31.15 -31.85
CA MET A 132 -16.33 -31.53 -32.40
C MET A 132 -15.56 -32.51 -31.49
N LYS A 133 -15.70 -32.40 -30.16
CA LYS A 133 -15.21 -33.43 -29.22
C LYS A 133 -15.90 -34.77 -29.44
N GLY A 134 -17.22 -34.78 -29.66
CA GLY A 134 -17.99 -35.99 -29.98
C GLY A 134 -17.53 -36.64 -31.28
N GLN A 135 -17.33 -35.86 -32.34
CA GLN A 135 -16.79 -36.34 -33.63
C GLN A 135 -15.38 -36.90 -33.48
N LEU A 136 -14.48 -36.20 -32.77
CA LEU A 136 -13.13 -36.68 -32.48
C LEU A 136 -13.16 -38.02 -31.73
N GLN A 137 -14.06 -38.18 -30.76
CA GLN A 137 -14.19 -39.40 -29.98
C GLN A 137 -14.69 -40.60 -30.82
N VAL A 138 -15.55 -40.37 -31.82
CA VAL A 138 -15.92 -41.39 -32.81
C VAL A 138 -14.71 -41.77 -33.70
N VAL A 139 -13.97 -40.79 -34.21
CA VAL A 139 -12.80 -41.03 -35.07
C VAL A 139 -11.65 -41.73 -34.32
N VAL A 140 -11.52 -41.50 -33.00
CA VAL A 140 -10.59 -42.24 -32.14
C VAL A 140 -11.03 -43.70 -31.99
N LEU A 141 -12.29 -43.96 -31.69
CA LEU A 141 -12.82 -45.34 -31.59
C LEU A 141 -12.68 -46.11 -32.92
N GLU A 142 -12.94 -45.46 -34.05
CA GLU A 142 -12.73 -46.04 -35.38
C GLU A 142 -11.23 -46.32 -35.65
N ASN A 143 -10.33 -45.42 -35.25
CA ASN A 143 -8.88 -45.66 -35.32
C ASN A 143 -8.40 -46.80 -34.40
N GLU A 144 -9.00 -46.97 -33.23
CA GLU A 144 -8.72 -48.08 -32.33
C GLU A 144 -9.22 -49.41 -32.92
N GLU A 145 -10.42 -49.44 -33.51
CA GLU A 145 -10.95 -50.62 -34.19
C GLU A 145 -10.13 -50.98 -35.45
N LEU A 146 -9.70 -49.98 -36.24
CA LEU A 146 -8.79 -50.17 -37.37
C LEU A 146 -7.41 -50.67 -36.92
N HIS A 147 -6.86 -50.16 -35.82
CA HIS A 147 -5.61 -50.69 -35.24
C HIS A 147 -5.77 -52.12 -34.72
N GLN A 148 -6.93 -52.49 -34.17
CA GLN A 148 -7.21 -53.88 -33.76
C GLN A 148 -7.33 -54.80 -34.99
N LYS A 149 -8.03 -54.37 -36.05
CA LYS A 149 -8.12 -55.09 -37.33
C LYS A 149 -6.75 -55.26 -37.99
N LEU A 150 -5.92 -54.21 -38.00
CA LEU A 150 -4.54 -54.28 -38.51
C LEU A 150 -3.67 -55.22 -37.68
N LYS A 151 -3.70 -55.13 -36.35
CA LYS A 151 -2.98 -56.07 -35.47
C LYS A 151 -3.41 -57.52 -35.70
N PHE A 152 -4.72 -57.77 -35.83
CA PHE A 152 -5.25 -59.08 -36.16
C PHE A 152 -4.72 -59.58 -37.51
N LEU A 153 -4.82 -58.78 -38.57
CA LEU A 153 -4.28 -59.10 -39.89
C LEU A 153 -2.76 -59.33 -39.89
N THR A 154 -1.98 -58.55 -39.15
CA THR A 154 -0.54 -58.77 -38.99
C THR A 154 -0.27 -60.10 -38.27
N THR A 155 -1.00 -60.44 -37.22
CA THR A 155 -0.86 -61.76 -36.57
C THR A 155 -1.30 -62.89 -37.49
N GLU A 156 -2.35 -62.72 -38.28
CA GLU A 156 -2.86 -63.72 -39.23
C GLU A 156 -1.86 -63.93 -40.39
N HIS A 157 -1.21 -62.87 -40.86
CA HIS A 157 -0.10 -62.95 -41.82
C HIS A 157 1.11 -63.70 -41.24
N MET A 158 1.54 -63.35 -40.01
CA MET A 158 2.62 -64.08 -39.34
C MET A 158 2.27 -65.57 -39.13
N TRP A 159 1.03 -65.91 -38.76
CA TRP A 159 0.59 -67.30 -38.65
C TRP A 159 0.61 -68.03 -40.01
N ARG A 160 0.24 -67.36 -41.12
CA ARG A 160 0.37 -67.93 -42.47
C ARG A 160 1.84 -68.12 -42.87
N GLU A 161 2.71 -67.16 -42.61
CA GLU A 161 4.15 -67.26 -42.89
C GLU A 161 4.80 -68.37 -42.05
N GLN A 162 4.47 -68.47 -40.76
CA GLN A 162 4.88 -69.57 -39.90
C GLN A 162 4.44 -70.93 -40.47
N THR A 163 3.17 -71.04 -40.90
CA THR A 163 2.62 -72.26 -41.52
C THR A 163 3.31 -72.61 -42.85
N LEU A 164 3.69 -71.62 -43.65
CA LEU A 164 4.43 -71.81 -44.91
C LEU A 164 5.88 -72.24 -44.66
N LEU A 165 6.53 -71.71 -43.62
CA LEU A 165 7.88 -72.09 -43.21
C LEU A 165 7.92 -73.55 -42.70
N ASP A 166 6.97 -73.93 -41.85
CA ASP A 166 6.86 -75.31 -41.36
C ASP A 166 6.49 -76.30 -42.49
N ALA A 167 5.64 -75.89 -43.45
CA ALA A 167 5.33 -76.68 -44.64
C ALA A 167 6.54 -76.85 -45.60
N SER A 168 7.44 -75.86 -45.66
CA SER A 168 8.62 -75.92 -46.53
C SER A 168 9.70 -76.91 -46.05
N ALA A 169 9.60 -77.43 -44.82
CA ALA A 169 10.64 -78.26 -44.21
C ALA A 169 10.57 -79.76 -44.59
N ASN A 170 9.47 -80.24 -45.19
CA ASN A 170 9.20 -81.69 -45.28
C ASN A 170 8.99 -82.25 -46.71
N THR A 171 10.06 -82.86 -47.23
CA THR A 171 10.12 -83.85 -48.34
C THR A 171 9.70 -83.46 -49.76
N GLN A 172 10.63 -83.73 -50.70
CA GLN A 172 10.35 -83.91 -52.13
C GLN A 172 9.63 -85.26 -52.37
N ASN A 173 8.61 -85.30 -53.24
CA ASN A 173 8.63 -86.01 -54.55
C ASN A 173 7.22 -86.25 -55.17
N SER A 174 7.20 -86.48 -56.48
CA SER A 174 6.10 -87.00 -57.32
C SER A 174 4.79 -86.19 -57.45
N CYS A 175 4.61 -85.62 -58.65
CA CYS A 175 3.30 -85.34 -59.30
C CYS A 175 2.66 -86.66 -59.82
N PRO A 176 1.43 -86.72 -60.40
CA PRO A 176 0.58 -85.60 -60.89
C PRO A 176 -0.97 -85.75 -60.73
N LEU A 177 -1.69 -84.82 -61.39
CA LEU A 177 -3.05 -84.93 -62.01
C LEU A 177 -4.32 -84.51 -61.21
N GLY A 178 -5.14 -83.67 -61.87
CA GLY A 178 -6.52 -83.28 -61.49
C GLY A 178 -6.62 -82.04 -60.57
N GLY A 179 -7.62 -81.15 -60.68
CA GLY A 179 -8.66 -80.99 -61.71
C GLY A 179 -9.79 -80.02 -61.27
N ASN A 180 -10.37 -79.27 -62.22
CA ASN A 180 -11.55 -78.38 -62.13
C ASN A 180 -11.59 -77.23 -61.09
N ASP A 181 -11.58 -76.00 -61.62
CA ASP A 181 -12.66 -74.99 -61.53
C ASP A 181 -13.67 -75.04 -60.37
N CYS A 182 -13.71 -73.98 -59.55
CA CYS A 182 -14.85 -73.03 -59.41
C CYS A 182 -14.69 -72.11 -58.18
N SER A 183 -15.39 -70.99 -58.00
CA SER A 183 -15.95 -69.98 -58.92
C SER A 183 -16.63 -68.86 -58.10
N MET A 184 -16.45 -67.59 -58.51
CA MET A 184 -17.41 -66.47 -58.41
C MET A 184 -17.69 -65.66 -57.12
N HIS A 185 -18.14 -64.42 -57.42
CA HIS A 185 -18.94 -63.46 -56.64
C HIS A 185 -18.33 -62.59 -55.54
N GLN A 186 -17.63 -61.54 -55.98
CA GLN A 186 -17.89 -60.16 -55.54
C GLN A 186 -19.32 -59.72 -55.99
N PRO A 187 -19.99 -58.75 -55.33
CA PRO A 187 -20.27 -57.50 -56.06
C PRO A 187 -20.45 -56.18 -55.23
N VAL A 188 -20.14 -55.04 -55.88
CA VAL A 188 -20.91 -53.75 -55.92
C VAL A 188 -21.33 -53.11 -54.56
N THR A 189 -20.71 -52.05 -54.00
CA THR A 189 -20.44 -50.64 -54.42
C THR A 189 -21.63 -49.64 -54.41
N SER A 190 -21.59 -48.64 -53.52
CA SER A 190 -21.87 -47.20 -53.77
C SER A 190 -21.51 -46.38 -52.49
N SER A 191 -20.75 -45.27 -52.50
CA SER A 191 -20.71 -44.05 -53.34
C SER A 191 -21.61 -42.92 -52.79
N PRO A 192 -21.26 -41.62 -52.95
CA PRO A 192 -20.01 -41.01 -53.47
C PRO A 192 -18.90 -41.07 -52.39
N ALA A 193 -17.76 -40.35 -52.41
CA ALA A 193 -17.20 -39.25 -53.22
C ALA A 193 -15.64 -39.29 -53.07
N HIS A 194 -14.75 -38.51 -53.71
CA HIS A 194 -14.73 -37.57 -54.86
C HIS A 194 -13.23 -37.23 -55.12
N ASN A 195 -12.74 -36.69 -56.24
CA ASN A 195 -13.26 -36.34 -57.58
C ASN A 195 -12.04 -36.27 -58.56
N LYS A 196 -12.26 -35.96 -59.85
CA LYS A 196 -11.24 -35.86 -60.94
C LYS A 196 -10.60 -37.19 -61.39
N ASP A 197 -11.40 -38.23 -61.59
CA ASP A 197 -11.00 -39.43 -62.35
C ASP A 197 -12.05 -39.79 -63.40
N GLN A 198 -11.82 -39.45 -64.68
CA GLN A 198 -12.77 -39.74 -65.77
C GLN A 198 -12.13 -39.80 -67.18
N ALA A 199 -10.86 -40.23 -67.29
CA ALA A 199 -10.17 -40.36 -68.58
C ALA A 199 -9.39 -41.68 -68.77
N PHE A 200 -8.75 -42.22 -67.73
CA PHE A 200 -7.91 -43.42 -67.84
C PHE A 200 -8.68 -44.74 -67.83
N VAL A 201 -9.81 -44.80 -67.13
CA VAL A 201 -10.54 -46.06 -66.85
C VAL A 201 -11.15 -46.68 -68.12
N THR A 202 -11.63 -45.86 -69.06
CA THR A 202 -12.28 -46.34 -70.30
C THR A 202 -11.33 -47.11 -71.20
N ALA A 203 -10.10 -46.62 -71.37
CA ALA A 203 -9.10 -47.26 -72.24
C ALA A 203 -8.72 -48.68 -71.76
N ALA A 204 -8.55 -48.85 -70.44
CA ALA A 204 -8.22 -50.15 -69.85
C ALA A 204 -9.32 -51.20 -70.06
N VAL A 205 -10.59 -50.80 -70.05
CA VAL A 205 -11.73 -51.71 -70.30
C VAL A 205 -11.77 -52.18 -71.76
N GLU A 206 -11.57 -51.27 -72.71
CA GLU A 206 -11.51 -51.64 -74.15
C GLU A 206 -10.33 -52.57 -74.46
N GLU A 207 -9.19 -52.36 -73.80
CA GLU A 207 -7.99 -53.19 -74.02
C GLU A 207 -8.14 -54.61 -73.45
N ILE A 208 -8.75 -54.76 -72.26
CA ILE A 208 -9.08 -56.08 -71.67
C ILE A 208 -10.02 -56.87 -72.59
N GLU A 209 -11.06 -56.23 -73.14
CA GLU A 209 -12.03 -56.93 -73.99
C GLU A 209 -11.43 -57.31 -75.36
N LYS A 210 -10.53 -56.48 -75.88
CA LYS A 210 -9.71 -56.79 -77.07
C LYS A 210 -8.82 -58.03 -76.85
N TRP A 211 -8.15 -58.14 -75.71
CA TRP A 211 -7.37 -59.34 -75.36
C TRP A 211 -8.24 -60.59 -75.20
N ARG A 212 -9.47 -60.46 -74.66
CA ARG A 212 -10.44 -61.58 -74.62
C ARG A 212 -10.78 -62.09 -76.03
N VAL A 213 -11.02 -61.18 -76.97
CA VAL A 213 -11.36 -61.51 -78.36
C VAL A 213 -10.18 -62.17 -79.10
N GLU A 214 -8.95 -61.68 -78.92
CA GLU A 214 -7.77 -62.34 -79.53
C GLU A 214 -7.49 -63.73 -78.95
N LEU A 215 -7.71 -63.93 -77.64
CA LEU A 215 -7.59 -65.26 -77.02
C LEU A 215 -8.59 -66.27 -77.62
N GLU A 216 -9.83 -65.87 -77.88
CA GLU A 216 -10.85 -66.77 -78.44
C GLU A 216 -10.60 -67.08 -79.93
N LYS A 217 -10.10 -66.11 -80.71
CA LYS A 217 -9.58 -66.36 -82.07
C LYS A 217 -8.42 -67.37 -82.04
N LEU A 218 -7.50 -67.23 -81.10
CA LEU A 218 -6.34 -68.12 -80.98
C LEU A 218 -6.77 -69.56 -80.65
N LYS A 219 -7.74 -69.75 -79.74
CA LYS A 219 -8.33 -71.07 -79.46
C LYS A 219 -8.95 -71.70 -80.71
N LEU A 220 -9.72 -70.94 -81.49
CA LEU A 220 -10.32 -71.43 -82.75
C LEU A 220 -9.25 -71.91 -83.74
N LEU A 221 -8.17 -71.13 -83.93
CA LEU A 221 -7.05 -71.52 -84.80
C LEU A 221 -6.31 -72.79 -84.32
N TYR A 222 -6.20 -73.00 -83.01
CA TYR A 222 -5.64 -74.25 -82.48
C TYR A 222 -6.60 -75.43 -82.64
N GLN A 223 -7.90 -75.24 -82.39
CA GLN A 223 -8.90 -76.29 -82.57
C GLN A 223 -9.00 -76.74 -84.04
N GLU A 224 -8.95 -75.80 -84.99
CA GLU A 224 -8.97 -76.12 -86.42
C GLU A 224 -7.70 -76.87 -86.87
N LYS A 225 -6.52 -76.50 -86.34
CA LYS A 225 -5.28 -77.29 -86.54
C LYS A 225 -5.38 -78.71 -85.98
N VAL A 226 -5.98 -78.90 -84.81
CA VAL A 226 -6.22 -80.23 -84.21
C VAL A 226 -7.16 -81.05 -85.11
N ASN A 227 -8.25 -80.45 -85.59
CA ASN A 227 -9.20 -81.10 -86.50
C ASN A 227 -8.52 -81.54 -87.81
N ILE A 228 -7.70 -80.67 -88.41
CA ILE A 228 -6.93 -81.00 -89.63
C ILE A 228 -6.00 -82.19 -89.38
N LEU A 229 -5.24 -82.19 -88.29
CA LEU A 229 -4.33 -83.30 -87.94
C LEU A 229 -5.06 -84.62 -87.72
N ASP A 230 -6.23 -84.61 -87.05
CA ASP A 230 -7.00 -85.85 -86.86
C ASP A 230 -7.57 -86.38 -88.18
N THR A 231 -8.06 -85.52 -89.09
CA THR A 231 -8.49 -85.98 -90.43
C THR A 231 -7.35 -86.63 -91.24
N GLN A 232 -6.11 -86.13 -91.12
CA GLN A 232 -4.93 -86.74 -91.74
C GLN A 232 -4.57 -88.09 -91.11
N ILE A 233 -4.71 -88.22 -89.79
CA ILE A 233 -4.53 -89.51 -89.09
C ILE A 233 -5.60 -90.52 -89.52
N GLN A 234 -6.85 -90.09 -89.69
CA GLN A 234 -7.94 -90.94 -90.17
C GLN A 234 -7.74 -91.40 -91.62
N SER A 235 -7.28 -90.53 -92.54
CA SER A 235 -7.00 -90.94 -93.92
C SER A 235 -5.83 -91.93 -94.01
N LEU A 236 -4.71 -91.65 -93.33
CA LEU A 236 -3.55 -92.56 -93.33
C LEU A 236 -3.88 -93.93 -92.74
N ARG A 237 -4.76 -94.01 -91.72
CA ARG A 237 -5.27 -95.29 -91.19
C ARG A 237 -6.12 -96.06 -92.22
N LYS A 238 -6.90 -95.35 -93.05
CA LYS A 238 -7.68 -95.96 -94.13
C LYS A 238 -6.77 -96.54 -95.22
N ASP A 239 -5.80 -95.77 -95.70
CA ASP A 239 -4.87 -96.18 -96.77
C ASP A 239 -4.02 -97.39 -96.36
N LEU A 240 -3.62 -97.46 -95.07
CA LEU A 240 -2.95 -98.62 -94.47
C LEU A 240 -3.85 -99.88 -94.45
N SER A 241 -5.16 -99.71 -94.30
CA SER A 241 -6.12 -100.83 -94.33
C SER A 241 -6.37 -101.36 -95.75
N GLU A 242 -6.34 -100.48 -96.76
CA GLU A 242 -6.59 -100.83 -98.16
C GLU A 242 -5.35 -101.50 -98.80
N SER A 243 -4.16 -100.94 -98.56
CA SER A 243 -2.89 -101.58 -98.95
C SER A 243 -2.68 -102.95 -98.31
N ARG A 244 -3.11 -103.16 -97.06
CA ARG A 244 -3.07 -104.49 -96.41
C ARG A 244 -3.95 -105.53 -97.13
N LYS A 245 -5.08 -105.12 -97.73
CA LYS A 245 -5.95 -106.03 -98.51
C LYS A 245 -5.31 -106.42 -99.86
N THR A 246 -4.70 -105.47 -100.58
CA THR A 246 -4.12 -105.76 -101.90
C THR A 246 -2.93 -106.73 -101.82
N CYS A 247 -2.13 -106.68 -100.75
CA CYS A 247 -1.07 -107.68 -100.50
C CYS A 247 -1.62 -109.11 -100.36
N GLN A 248 -2.76 -109.30 -99.68
CA GLN A 248 -3.35 -110.62 -99.46
C GLN A 248 -3.89 -111.24 -100.75
N ASP A 249 -4.43 -110.42 -101.65
CA ASP A 249 -4.98 -110.87 -102.94
C ASP A 249 -3.88 -111.36 -103.91
N LEU A 250 -2.73 -110.67 -103.93
CA LEU A 250 -1.57 -111.06 -104.75
C LEU A 250 -0.93 -112.39 -104.30
N GLU A 251 -0.90 -112.67 -102.99
CA GLU A 251 -0.46 -113.96 -102.46
C GLU A 251 -1.30 -115.15 -102.94
N GLY A 252 -2.62 -114.94 -103.14
CA GLY A 252 -3.51 -115.96 -103.67
C GLY A 252 -3.16 -116.33 -105.11
N ARG A 253 -2.86 -115.33 -105.95
CA ARG A 253 -2.57 -115.52 -107.38
C ARG A 253 -1.26 -116.28 -107.63
N LEU A 254 -0.20 -115.99 -106.87
CA LEU A 254 1.11 -116.65 -107.03
C LEU A 254 1.06 -118.17 -106.79
N LYS A 255 0.16 -118.63 -105.91
CA LYS A 255 -0.02 -120.06 -105.58
C LYS A 255 -0.64 -120.87 -106.73
N HIS A 256 -1.35 -120.22 -107.66
CA HIS A 256 -2.02 -120.90 -108.78
C HIS A 256 -1.07 -121.19 -109.97
N GLN A 257 -0.07 -120.34 -110.20
CA GLN A 257 0.81 -120.43 -111.39
C GLN A 257 1.84 -121.58 -111.33
N LYS A 258 2.21 -122.04 -110.12
CA LYS A 258 3.31 -123.01 -109.93
C LYS A 258 2.97 -124.45 -110.35
N SER A 259 1.71 -124.79 -110.57
CA SER A 259 1.27 -126.17 -110.85
C SER A 259 1.37 -126.61 -112.32
N LEU A 260 1.77 -125.73 -113.24
CA LEU A 260 1.57 -125.91 -114.69
C LEU A 260 2.80 -126.37 -115.52
N VAL A 261 4.00 -126.50 -114.93
CA VAL A 261 5.26 -126.47 -115.71
C VAL A 261 5.96 -127.82 -115.90
N SER A 262 5.66 -128.85 -115.10
CA SER A 262 6.55 -130.02 -114.93
C SER A 262 6.34 -131.21 -115.92
N ALA A 263 6.10 -131.00 -117.22
CA ALA A 263 5.43 -132.02 -118.05
C ALA A 263 5.96 -132.41 -119.47
N MET A 264 7.21 -132.11 -119.91
CA MET A 264 7.60 -132.29 -121.35
C MET A 264 9.05 -132.76 -121.72
N ASN A 265 9.14 -133.89 -122.48
CA ASN A 265 10.01 -134.22 -123.68
C ASN A 265 11.44 -134.89 -123.61
N SER A 266 11.79 -135.78 -124.59
CA SER A 266 13.18 -136.29 -125.00
C SER A 266 13.22 -137.28 -126.25
N SER A 267 14.39 -137.57 -126.95
CA SER A 267 14.85 -138.82 -127.74
C SER A 267 15.50 -138.76 -129.21
N ARG A 268 16.24 -139.84 -129.70
CA ARG A 268 16.65 -140.36 -131.11
C ARG A 268 18.07 -140.00 -131.76
N VAL A 269 18.73 -140.53 -132.87
CA VAL A 269 18.90 -141.73 -133.85
C VAL A 269 20.09 -141.37 -134.90
N GLY A 270 20.81 -142.06 -135.86
CA GLY A 270 21.08 -143.38 -136.61
C GLY A 270 21.85 -143.11 -138.00
N GLY A 271 22.52 -143.90 -138.91
CA GLY A 271 22.98 -145.33 -139.22
C GLY A 271 23.72 -145.52 -140.64
N LEU A 272 24.07 -146.76 -141.14
CA LEU A 272 24.65 -147.24 -142.50
C LEU A 272 26.23 -147.36 -142.72
N CYS A 273 26.95 -147.90 -143.78
CA CYS A 273 26.75 -148.41 -145.20
C CYS A 273 27.89 -149.42 -145.78
N LEU A 274 28.08 -149.71 -147.11
CA LEU A 274 28.90 -150.86 -147.74
C LEU A 274 29.47 -150.76 -149.25
N LYS A 275 30.41 -151.68 -149.69
CA LYS A 275 30.74 -152.34 -151.05
C LYS A 275 31.67 -151.76 -152.20
N CYS A 276 32.45 -152.64 -152.92
CA CYS A 276 33.10 -152.52 -154.30
C CYS A 276 33.66 -153.89 -154.90
N ALA A 277 34.22 -153.99 -156.14
CA ALA A 277 34.33 -155.24 -157.00
C ALA A 277 35.68 -155.64 -157.75
N GLN A 278 35.66 -156.50 -158.81
CA GLN A 278 36.73 -157.42 -159.35
C GLN A 278 37.16 -157.24 -160.87
N HIS A 279 38.08 -158.12 -161.38
CA HIS A 279 38.36 -158.57 -162.79
C HIS A 279 39.54 -157.93 -163.62
N GLU A 280 40.25 -158.59 -164.58
CA GLU A 280 40.71 -160.00 -164.82
C GLU A 280 41.74 -160.17 -166.02
N ALA A 281 42.33 -161.37 -166.21
CA ALA A 281 42.82 -162.06 -167.47
C ALA A 281 44.17 -161.71 -168.24
N VAL A 282 45.09 -162.70 -168.31
CA VAL A 282 45.63 -163.47 -169.50
C VAL A 282 45.95 -162.76 -170.85
N LEU A 283 47.02 -163.05 -171.67
CA LEU A 283 48.36 -163.72 -171.64
C LEU A 283 49.11 -163.45 -173.00
N ALA A 284 50.43 -163.70 -173.14
CA ALA A 284 51.17 -163.77 -174.44
C ALA A 284 52.50 -164.60 -174.37
N GLN A 285 53.00 -165.10 -175.51
CA GLN A 285 54.07 -166.14 -175.62
C GLN A 285 55.38 -165.62 -176.28
N THR A 286 56.54 -166.11 -175.81
CA THR A 286 57.94 -166.07 -176.35
C THR A 286 58.18 -165.37 -177.71
N HIS A 287 59.13 -164.43 -177.89
CA HIS A 287 60.46 -164.28 -177.27
C HIS A 287 60.83 -162.80 -177.06
N CYS A 288 61.20 -162.38 -175.85
CA CYS A 288 61.73 -161.05 -175.54
C CYS A 288 62.62 -161.08 -174.29
N ASN A 289 63.79 -160.41 -174.33
CA ASN A 289 64.64 -160.20 -173.13
C ASN A 289 65.18 -158.76 -173.01
N VAL A 290 64.69 -157.81 -173.83
CA VAL A 290 65.13 -156.41 -173.83
C VAL A 290 64.06 -155.46 -173.29
N HIS A 291 62.77 -155.79 -173.41
CA HIS A 291 61.67 -154.90 -173.00
C HIS A 291 61.31 -154.95 -171.50
N MET A 292 61.68 -156.01 -170.77
CA MET A 292 61.29 -156.18 -169.35
C MET A 292 61.93 -155.12 -168.44
N GLN A 293 63.26 -154.96 -168.52
CA GLN A 293 64.07 -154.12 -167.62
C GLN A 293 63.75 -152.62 -167.70
N THR A 294 63.11 -152.17 -168.77
CA THR A 294 62.67 -150.77 -168.92
C THR A 294 61.38 -150.50 -168.14
N ILE A 295 60.48 -151.48 -168.08
CA ILE A 295 59.18 -151.36 -167.40
C ILE A 295 59.38 -151.34 -165.88
N GLU A 296 60.19 -152.26 -165.35
CA GLU A 296 60.47 -152.42 -163.91
C GLU A 296 60.97 -151.12 -163.25
N ARG A 297 61.81 -150.36 -163.97
CA ARG A 297 62.36 -149.07 -163.53
C ARG A 297 61.27 -148.01 -163.37
N VAL A 298 60.43 -147.85 -164.39
CA VAL A 298 59.35 -146.85 -164.41
C VAL A 298 58.27 -147.17 -163.38
N THR A 299 57.97 -148.45 -163.14
CA THR A 299 57.06 -148.83 -162.05
C THR A 299 57.61 -148.46 -160.67
N LYS A 300 58.91 -148.59 -160.43
CA LYS A 300 59.51 -148.23 -159.14
C LYS A 300 59.46 -146.72 -158.90
N GLU A 301 59.85 -145.92 -159.90
CA GLU A 301 59.81 -144.45 -159.83
C GLU A 301 58.38 -143.93 -159.56
N ARG A 302 57.35 -144.58 -160.14
CA ARG A 302 55.94 -144.31 -159.82
C ARG A 302 55.60 -144.58 -158.35
N ASP A 303 56.07 -145.70 -157.80
CA ASP A 303 55.70 -146.14 -156.46
C ASP A 303 56.38 -145.28 -155.38
N ASP A 304 57.68 -144.98 -155.55
CA ASP A 304 58.42 -144.03 -154.70
C ASP A 304 57.73 -142.64 -154.67
N LEU A 305 57.22 -142.16 -155.82
CA LEU A 305 56.43 -140.92 -155.92
C LEU A 305 55.03 -141.03 -155.31
N THR A 306 54.42 -142.22 -155.33
CA THR A 306 53.08 -142.47 -154.79
C THR A 306 53.13 -142.47 -153.26
N ASP A 307 54.12 -143.12 -152.67
CA ASP A 307 54.35 -143.12 -151.22
C ASP A 307 54.72 -141.72 -150.70
N ALA A 308 55.52 -140.96 -151.45
CA ALA A 308 55.78 -139.55 -151.16
C ALA A 308 54.48 -138.71 -151.15
N LEU A 309 53.56 -138.95 -152.10
CA LEU A 309 52.24 -138.30 -152.13
C LEU A 309 51.33 -138.71 -150.98
N VAL A 310 51.35 -139.98 -150.55
CA VAL A 310 50.60 -140.47 -149.38
C VAL A 310 51.15 -139.84 -148.10
N SER A 311 52.47 -139.79 -147.95
CA SER A 311 53.16 -139.12 -146.83
C SER A 311 52.82 -137.63 -146.76
N LEU A 312 52.91 -136.90 -147.88
CA LEU A 312 52.50 -135.49 -147.95
C LEU A 312 51.02 -135.28 -147.58
N ARG A 313 50.11 -136.15 -148.04
CA ARG A 313 48.69 -136.10 -147.67
C ARG A 313 48.45 -136.39 -146.19
N GLN A 314 49.20 -137.30 -145.59
CA GLN A 314 49.14 -137.59 -144.16
C GLN A 314 49.63 -136.40 -143.34
N ASN A 315 50.77 -135.82 -143.71
CA ASN A 315 51.35 -134.63 -143.07
C ASN A 315 50.42 -133.41 -143.19
N MET A 316 49.79 -133.20 -144.35
CA MET A 316 48.78 -132.13 -144.53
C MET A 316 47.58 -132.30 -143.60
N LYS A 317 47.02 -133.52 -143.47
CA LYS A 317 45.93 -133.80 -142.52
C LYS A 317 46.36 -133.57 -141.07
N GLU A 318 47.58 -133.95 -140.72
CA GLU A 318 48.09 -133.79 -139.36
C GLU A 318 48.35 -132.31 -139.03
N MET A 319 48.90 -131.53 -139.97
CA MET A 319 49.01 -130.08 -139.85
C MET A 319 47.63 -129.40 -139.73
N GLN A 320 46.66 -129.76 -140.58
CA GLN A 320 45.29 -129.25 -140.49
C GLN A 320 44.63 -129.59 -139.13
N LYS A 321 44.93 -130.76 -138.56
CA LYS A 321 44.46 -131.12 -137.21
C LYS A 321 45.18 -130.32 -136.11
N ARG A 322 46.49 -130.06 -136.23
CA ARG A 322 47.23 -129.19 -135.32
C ARG A 322 46.70 -127.75 -135.37
N GLU A 323 46.43 -127.23 -136.57
CA GLU A 323 45.85 -125.91 -136.82
C GLU A 323 44.45 -125.79 -136.22
N SER A 324 43.56 -126.77 -136.46
CA SER A 324 42.23 -126.80 -135.86
C SER A 324 42.27 -126.85 -134.33
N ASN A 325 43.13 -127.71 -133.76
CA ASN A 325 43.33 -127.77 -132.31
C ASN A 325 43.87 -126.45 -131.73
N ALA A 326 44.82 -125.80 -132.42
CA ALA A 326 45.37 -124.51 -132.01
C ALA A 326 44.33 -123.39 -132.10
N CYS A 327 43.48 -123.40 -133.14
CA CYS A 327 42.38 -122.46 -133.30
C CYS A 327 41.35 -122.61 -132.16
N GLU A 328 40.97 -123.84 -131.81
CA GLU A 328 40.06 -124.12 -130.69
C GLU A 328 40.68 -123.70 -129.34
N GLN A 329 41.99 -123.93 -129.14
CA GLN A 329 42.72 -123.47 -127.95
C GLN A 329 42.82 -121.94 -127.86
N VAL A 330 43.10 -121.25 -128.97
CA VAL A 330 43.12 -119.77 -129.03
C VAL A 330 41.72 -119.23 -128.72
N LYS A 331 40.67 -119.82 -129.30
CA LYS A 331 39.28 -119.45 -129.03
C LYS A 331 38.90 -119.63 -127.55
N GLN A 332 39.28 -120.74 -126.92
CA GLN A 332 39.09 -120.95 -125.48
C GLN A 332 39.89 -119.95 -124.64
N ALA A 333 41.14 -119.66 -125.00
CA ALA A 333 41.98 -118.69 -124.30
C ALA A 333 41.44 -117.26 -124.43
N VAL A 334 40.90 -116.89 -125.60
CA VAL A 334 40.20 -115.61 -125.83
C VAL A 334 38.94 -115.54 -124.99
N GLN A 335 38.09 -116.57 -124.98
CA GLN A 335 36.88 -116.61 -124.14
C GLN A 335 37.21 -116.46 -122.66
N MET A 336 38.19 -117.20 -122.14
CA MET A 336 38.66 -117.07 -120.75
C MET A 336 39.23 -115.67 -120.44
N ALA A 337 39.89 -115.03 -121.40
CA ALA A 337 40.40 -113.66 -121.25
C ALA A 337 39.28 -112.60 -121.31
N GLU A 338 38.29 -112.79 -122.18
CA GLU A 338 37.09 -111.96 -122.28
C GLU A 338 36.26 -112.06 -120.98
N GLU A 339 36.02 -113.27 -120.47
CA GLU A 339 35.36 -113.48 -119.16
C GLU A 339 36.17 -112.85 -118.01
N ALA A 340 37.50 -113.04 -117.97
CA ALA A 340 38.34 -112.42 -116.94
C ALA A 340 38.36 -110.87 -117.03
N THR A 341 38.29 -110.29 -118.23
CA THR A 341 38.17 -108.83 -118.40
C THR A 341 36.77 -108.31 -118.09
N LEU A 342 35.72 -109.11 -118.34
CA LEU A 342 34.35 -108.83 -117.94
C LEU A 342 34.21 -108.80 -116.40
N GLU A 343 34.71 -109.81 -115.69
CA GLU A 343 34.66 -109.82 -114.22
C GLU A 343 35.58 -108.74 -113.62
N LYS A 344 36.74 -108.47 -114.22
CA LYS A 344 37.59 -107.34 -113.82
C LYS A 344 36.89 -105.99 -113.99
N THR A 345 36.19 -105.77 -115.09
CA THR A 345 35.47 -104.50 -115.33
C THR A 345 34.24 -104.37 -114.44
N LYS A 346 33.47 -105.44 -114.22
CA LYS A 346 32.40 -105.49 -113.19
C LYS A 346 32.94 -105.13 -111.81
N ALA A 347 34.04 -105.75 -111.38
CA ALA A 347 34.66 -105.49 -110.08
C ALA A 347 35.15 -104.03 -109.96
N LEU A 348 35.79 -103.48 -111.00
CA LEU A 348 36.21 -102.07 -111.02
C LEU A 348 35.02 -101.11 -110.91
N VAL A 349 33.95 -101.33 -111.68
CA VAL A 349 32.72 -100.52 -111.62
C VAL A 349 32.06 -100.61 -110.24
N LEU A 350 31.99 -101.79 -109.63
CA LEU A 350 31.49 -101.95 -108.25
C LEU A 350 32.39 -101.22 -107.24
N CYS A 351 33.71 -101.28 -107.38
CA CYS A 351 34.62 -100.51 -106.54
C CYS A 351 34.48 -98.99 -106.73
N GLU A 352 34.20 -98.49 -107.93
CA GLU A 352 33.96 -97.07 -108.20
C GLU A 352 32.60 -96.60 -107.69
N GLN A 353 31.56 -97.43 -107.79
CA GLN A 353 30.25 -97.20 -107.17
C GLN A 353 30.38 -97.14 -105.64
N LEU A 354 31.11 -98.08 -105.02
CA LEU A 354 31.36 -98.06 -103.58
C LEU A 354 32.22 -96.86 -103.14
N LYS A 355 33.25 -96.48 -103.89
CA LYS A 355 34.07 -95.28 -103.61
C LYS A 355 33.24 -94.00 -103.70
N SER A 356 32.42 -93.85 -104.75
CA SER A 356 31.58 -92.66 -104.93
C SER A 356 30.45 -92.59 -103.90
N GLU A 357 29.88 -93.73 -103.48
CA GLU A 357 28.95 -93.80 -102.36
C GLU A 357 29.62 -93.42 -101.02
N ILE A 358 30.82 -93.95 -100.73
CA ILE A 358 31.60 -93.58 -99.54
C ILE A 358 31.92 -92.08 -99.53
N GLU A 359 32.42 -91.53 -100.63
CA GLU A 359 32.72 -90.09 -100.74
C GLU A 359 31.44 -89.26 -100.62
N ARG A 360 30.30 -89.73 -101.14
CA ARG A 360 28.99 -89.09 -100.97
C ARG A 360 28.50 -89.15 -99.52
N GLN A 361 28.78 -90.21 -98.75
CA GLN A 361 28.45 -90.27 -97.32
C GLN A 361 29.38 -89.36 -96.50
N LYS A 362 30.69 -89.37 -96.80
CA LYS A 362 31.67 -88.45 -96.23
C LYS A 362 31.25 -86.99 -96.46
N ASN A 363 30.92 -86.60 -97.70
CA ASN A 363 30.42 -85.25 -98.01
C ASN A 363 29.11 -84.89 -97.30
N ARG A 364 28.23 -85.87 -96.98
CA ARG A 364 27.04 -85.61 -96.15
C ARG A 364 27.44 -85.37 -94.69
N LEU A 365 28.32 -86.19 -94.13
CA LEU A 365 28.80 -86.05 -92.76
C LEU A 365 29.64 -84.77 -92.55
N GLU A 366 30.45 -84.38 -93.53
CA GLU A 366 31.21 -83.11 -93.51
C GLU A 366 30.27 -81.89 -93.59
N LYS A 367 29.19 -81.96 -94.38
CA LYS A 367 28.16 -80.92 -94.45
C LYS A 367 27.32 -80.85 -93.16
N GLU A 368 26.96 -81.98 -92.56
CA GLU A 368 26.27 -82.00 -91.27
C GLU A 368 27.19 -81.48 -90.15
N LEU A 369 28.46 -81.91 -90.11
CA LEU A 369 29.43 -81.45 -89.13
C LEU A 369 29.67 -79.93 -89.22
N THR A 370 29.79 -79.38 -90.44
CA THR A 370 29.92 -77.93 -90.64
C THR A 370 28.62 -77.19 -90.33
N ALA A 371 27.44 -77.75 -90.64
CA ALA A 371 26.17 -77.17 -90.22
C ALA A 371 26.01 -77.16 -88.69
N GLN A 372 26.39 -78.22 -87.99
CA GLN A 372 26.37 -78.32 -86.53
C GLN A 372 27.41 -77.41 -85.85
N LEU A 373 28.61 -77.28 -86.43
CA LEU A 373 29.61 -76.31 -85.97
C LEU A 373 29.10 -74.88 -86.15
N ASN A 374 28.56 -74.53 -87.31
CA ASN A 374 27.96 -73.22 -87.56
C ASN A 374 26.78 -72.95 -86.62
N LYS A 375 25.88 -73.92 -86.41
CA LYS A 375 24.77 -73.79 -85.45
C LYS A 375 25.30 -73.46 -84.04
N ARG A 376 26.33 -74.18 -83.59
CA ARG A 376 27.00 -73.93 -82.30
C ARG A 376 27.77 -72.61 -82.22
N THR A 377 28.26 -72.04 -83.33
CA THR A 377 28.84 -70.69 -83.29
C THR A 377 27.75 -69.64 -83.21
N HIS A 378 26.67 -69.76 -84.01
CA HIS A 378 25.53 -68.84 -83.96
C HIS A 378 24.84 -68.85 -82.58
N GLU A 379 24.65 -70.02 -81.98
CA GLU A 379 24.13 -70.16 -80.61
C GLU A 379 25.04 -69.47 -79.58
N LYS A 380 26.37 -69.63 -79.72
CA LYS A 380 27.36 -68.94 -78.87
C LYS A 380 27.48 -67.44 -79.17
N GLU A 381 26.97 -66.95 -80.30
CA GLU A 381 26.98 -65.54 -80.69
C GLU A 381 25.72 -64.84 -80.21
N ALA A 382 24.56 -65.47 -80.41
CA ALA A 382 23.29 -65.04 -79.80
C ALA A 382 23.44 -64.91 -78.27
N LEU A 383 23.91 -65.96 -77.59
CA LEU A 383 24.10 -65.92 -76.13
C LEU A 383 25.16 -64.89 -75.69
N ARG A 384 26.18 -64.61 -76.52
CA ARG A 384 27.15 -63.54 -76.21
C ARG A 384 26.55 -62.14 -76.36
N GLU A 385 25.71 -61.91 -77.36
CA GLU A 385 25.01 -60.63 -77.53
C GLU A 385 23.86 -60.46 -76.53
N GLU A 386 23.23 -61.54 -76.06
CA GLU A 386 22.25 -61.52 -74.96
C GLU A 386 22.93 -61.18 -73.62
N MET A 387 23.97 -61.92 -73.23
CA MET A 387 24.77 -61.60 -72.02
C MET A 387 25.41 -60.20 -72.07
N LYS A 388 25.67 -59.67 -73.28
CA LYS A 388 26.17 -58.31 -73.49
C LYS A 388 25.06 -57.27 -73.30
N LYS A 389 23.85 -57.49 -73.83
CA LYS A 389 22.68 -56.63 -73.59
C LYS A 389 22.34 -56.60 -72.10
N GLU A 390 22.23 -57.75 -71.45
CA GLU A 390 21.99 -57.82 -69.99
C GLU A 390 23.04 -57.01 -69.21
N ARG A 391 24.32 -57.06 -69.62
CA ARG A 391 25.38 -56.24 -69.04
C ARG A 391 25.23 -54.75 -69.35
N GLU A 392 24.85 -54.38 -70.57
CA GLU A 392 24.62 -52.99 -70.98
C GLU A 392 23.40 -52.39 -70.26
N ASP A 393 22.32 -53.16 -70.09
CA ASP A 393 21.12 -52.82 -69.32
C ASP A 393 21.42 -52.68 -67.82
N LEU A 394 22.20 -53.60 -67.23
CA LEU A 394 22.67 -53.50 -65.85
C LEU A 394 23.60 -52.30 -65.63
N VAL A 395 24.47 -51.98 -66.59
CA VAL A 395 25.30 -50.78 -66.54
C VAL A 395 24.44 -49.52 -66.61
N ALA A 396 23.45 -49.47 -67.51
CA ALA A 396 22.53 -48.34 -67.63
C ALA A 396 21.68 -48.15 -66.35
N MET A 397 21.23 -49.23 -65.72
CA MET A 397 20.55 -49.20 -64.42
C MET A 397 21.47 -48.68 -63.31
N VAL A 398 22.73 -49.14 -63.25
CA VAL A 398 23.72 -48.67 -62.27
C VAL A 398 24.06 -47.19 -62.48
N THR A 399 24.20 -46.72 -63.71
CA THR A 399 24.42 -45.28 -63.96
C THR A 399 23.21 -44.44 -63.57
N ALA A 400 21.99 -44.84 -63.92
CA ALA A 400 20.78 -44.12 -63.52
C ALA A 400 20.59 -44.09 -61.99
N MET A 401 20.90 -45.18 -61.29
CA MET A 401 20.90 -45.21 -59.82
C MET A 401 22.00 -44.33 -59.23
N SER A 402 23.18 -44.27 -59.84
CA SER A 402 24.28 -43.40 -59.40
C SER A 402 23.95 -41.92 -59.59
N GLU A 403 23.29 -41.56 -60.70
CA GLU A 403 22.78 -40.21 -60.97
C GLU A 403 21.69 -39.82 -59.96
N ASN A 404 20.76 -40.73 -59.64
CA ASN A 404 19.76 -40.52 -58.60
C ASN A 404 20.38 -40.31 -57.20
N VAL A 405 21.42 -41.09 -56.84
CA VAL A 405 22.16 -40.89 -55.59
C VAL A 405 22.84 -39.51 -55.57
N ALA A 406 23.56 -39.13 -56.64
CA ALA A 406 24.22 -37.82 -56.72
C ALA A 406 23.22 -36.64 -56.65
N MET A 407 22.02 -36.78 -57.23
CA MET A 407 20.95 -35.79 -57.10
C MET A 407 20.42 -35.68 -55.67
N LEU A 408 20.23 -36.81 -54.97
CA LEU A 408 19.78 -36.85 -53.57
C LEU A 408 20.85 -36.29 -52.61
N GLU A 409 22.12 -36.62 -52.83
CA GLU A 409 23.25 -36.06 -52.10
C GLU A 409 23.31 -34.53 -52.27
N ALA A 410 23.24 -34.02 -53.51
CA ALA A 410 23.19 -32.59 -53.79
C ALA A 410 21.94 -31.89 -53.21
N GLN A 411 20.82 -32.61 -53.03
CA GLN A 411 19.63 -32.11 -52.33
C GLN A 411 19.86 -32.04 -50.82
N VAL A 412 20.45 -33.08 -50.21
CA VAL A 412 20.81 -33.11 -48.78
C VAL A 412 21.84 -32.03 -48.45
N GLU A 413 22.86 -31.83 -49.29
CA GLU A 413 23.81 -30.72 -49.11
C GLU A 413 23.14 -29.34 -49.20
N ARG A 414 22.11 -29.19 -50.04
CA ARG A 414 21.36 -27.93 -50.17
C ARG A 414 20.53 -27.66 -48.91
N ILE A 415 19.75 -28.65 -48.48
CA ILE A 415 18.91 -28.57 -47.27
C ILE A 415 19.78 -28.35 -46.01
N THR A 416 20.97 -28.94 -45.93
CA THR A 416 21.90 -28.71 -44.80
C THR A 416 22.54 -27.32 -44.82
N ARG A 417 22.89 -26.76 -45.99
CA ARG A 417 23.30 -25.34 -46.11
C ARG A 417 22.16 -24.40 -45.71
N GLU A 418 20.94 -24.65 -46.19
CA GLU A 418 19.74 -23.86 -45.87
C GLU A 418 19.42 -23.93 -44.37
N LYS A 419 19.41 -25.13 -43.77
CA LYS A 419 19.27 -25.35 -42.33
C LYS A 419 20.33 -24.57 -41.55
N THR A 420 21.59 -24.63 -41.96
CA THR A 420 22.69 -23.93 -41.25
C THR A 420 22.52 -22.41 -41.33
N SER A 421 22.08 -21.87 -42.48
CA SER A 421 21.75 -20.44 -42.62
C SER A 421 20.58 -20.03 -41.70
N LEU A 422 19.54 -20.87 -41.58
CA LEU A 422 18.40 -20.62 -40.70
C LEU A 422 18.77 -20.72 -39.21
N VAL A 423 19.65 -21.65 -38.83
CA VAL A 423 20.20 -21.74 -37.47
C VAL A 423 20.99 -20.47 -37.13
N ASN A 424 21.91 -20.04 -37.99
CA ASN A 424 22.68 -18.82 -37.77
C ASN A 424 21.78 -17.57 -37.64
N GLN A 425 20.72 -17.46 -38.44
CA GLN A 425 19.73 -16.37 -38.35
C GLN A 425 18.92 -16.43 -37.04
N LEU A 426 18.61 -17.63 -36.55
CA LEU A 426 17.93 -17.83 -35.27
C LEU A 426 18.84 -17.46 -34.08
N GLU A 427 20.11 -17.89 -34.11
CA GLU A 427 21.12 -17.54 -33.11
C GLU A 427 21.39 -16.03 -33.07
N GLU A 428 21.50 -15.37 -34.23
CA GLU A 428 21.63 -13.91 -34.30
C GLU A 428 20.38 -13.21 -33.73
N SER A 429 19.18 -13.68 -34.11
CA SER A 429 17.91 -13.15 -33.57
C SER A 429 17.81 -13.34 -32.06
N GLN A 430 18.27 -14.47 -31.53
CA GLN A 430 18.29 -14.74 -30.09
C GLN A 430 19.27 -13.82 -29.36
N HIS A 431 20.50 -13.64 -29.85
CA HIS A 431 21.45 -12.69 -29.27
C HIS A 431 20.96 -11.23 -29.36
N GLN A 432 20.22 -10.86 -30.41
CA GLN A 432 19.54 -9.57 -30.47
C GLN A 432 18.48 -9.45 -29.37
N LEU A 433 17.63 -10.47 -29.18
CA LEU A 433 16.62 -10.50 -28.10
C LEU A 433 17.26 -10.43 -26.70
N GLU A 434 18.29 -11.22 -26.42
CA GLU A 434 19.07 -11.18 -25.16
C GLU A 434 19.68 -9.78 -24.92
N SER A 435 20.21 -9.15 -25.97
CA SER A 435 20.73 -7.78 -25.92
C SER A 435 19.63 -6.75 -25.63
N HIS A 436 18.43 -6.94 -26.19
CA HIS A 436 17.25 -6.10 -25.92
C HIS A 436 16.68 -6.31 -24.51
N GLU A 437 16.63 -7.54 -24.02
CA GLU A 437 16.22 -7.85 -22.65
C GLU A 437 17.20 -7.25 -21.64
N MET A 438 18.51 -7.36 -21.86
CA MET A 438 19.51 -6.75 -20.99
C MET A 438 19.39 -5.21 -20.96
N LYS A 439 19.04 -4.57 -22.09
CA LYS A 439 18.75 -3.12 -22.14
C LYS A 439 17.47 -2.79 -21.38
N MET A 440 16.40 -3.56 -21.57
CA MET A 440 15.13 -3.37 -20.84
C MET A 440 15.31 -3.55 -19.34
N ASN A 441 16.01 -4.60 -18.89
CA ASN A 441 16.31 -4.86 -17.48
C ASN A 441 17.13 -3.74 -16.84
N LYS A 442 18.07 -3.11 -17.58
CA LYS A 442 18.79 -1.91 -17.13
C LYS A 442 17.86 -0.70 -16.98
N VAL A 443 16.99 -0.42 -17.97
CA VAL A 443 16.02 0.69 -17.90
C VAL A 443 14.99 0.47 -16.78
N CYS A 444 14.50 -0.76 -16.59
CA CYS A 444 13.62 -1.12 -15.47
C CYS A 444 14.34 -1.05 -14.12
N GLY A 445 15.65 -1.32 -14.07
CA GLY A 445 16.50 -1.06 -12.89
C GLY A 445 16.54 0.42 -12.55
N GLU A 446 16.89 1.26 -13.51
CA GLU A 446 16.96 2.72 -13.35
C GLU A 446 15.59 3.32 -12.98
N MET A 447 14.52 2.94 -13.65
CA MET A 447 13.16 3.39 -13.32
C MET A 447 12.75 3.02 -11.89
N ARG A 448 13.09 1.81 -11.42
CA ARG A 448 12.86 1.40 -10.02
C ARG A 448 13.72 2.21 -9.03
N TYR A 449 14.97 2.53 -9.39
CA TYR A 449 15.83 3.39 -8.59
C TYR A 449 15.28 4.82 -8.47
N GLN A 450 14.88 5.44 -9.59
CA GLN A 450 14.27 6.78 -9.62
C GLN A 450 12.91 6.82 -8.89
N LEU A 451 12.08 5.78 -9.03
CA LEU A 451 10.82 5.64 -8.29
C LEU A 451 11.06 5.54 -6.78
N ASN A 452 12.04 4.75 -6.35
CA ASN A 452 12.41 4.66 -4.94
C ASN A 452 12.99 5.99 -4.42
N GLN A 453 13.84 6.67 -5.20
CA GLN A 453 14.40 7.96 -4.81
C GLN A 453 13.33 9.06 -4.67
N THR A 454 12.37 9.12 -5.61
CA THR A 454 11.24 10.07 -5.55
C THR A 454 10.27 9.72 -4.43
N LYS A 455 10.01 8.44 -4.16
CA LYS A 455 9.25 8.00 -2.99
C LYS A 455 9.91 8.43 -1.68
N MET A 456 11.21 8.20 -1.49
CA MET A 456 11.92 8.63 -0.27
C MET A 456 11.85 10.16 -0.07
N LYS A 457 11.99 10.95 -1.16
CA LYS A 457 11.82 12.41 -1.13
C LYS A 457 10.39 12.82 -0.73
N LYS A 458 9.36 12.15 -1.25
CA LYS A 458 7.96 12.37 -0.87
C LYS A 458 7.71 12.03 0.60
N ASP A 459 8.17 10.87 1.06
CA ASP A 459 7.85 10.36 2.41
C ASP A 459 8.54 11.20 3.51
N GLU A 460 9.70 11.80 3.20
CA GLU A 460 10.36 12.81 4.05
C GLU A 460 9.64 14.17 3.99
N ALA A 461 9.23 14.67 2.81
CA ALA A 461 8.43 15.90 2.71
C ALA A 461 7.07 15.78 3.43
N GLU A 462 6.44 14.60 3.43
CA GLU A 462 5.25 14.31 4.24
C GLU A 462 5.55 14.28 5.74
N LYS A 463 6.77 13.91 6.15
CA LYS A 463 7.24 13.95 7.54
C LYS A 463 7.46 15.39 7.99
N GLU A 464 8.13 16.22 7.19
CA GLU A 464 8.22 17.66 7.42
C GLU A 464 6.83 18.30 7.53
N LEU A 465 5.91 17.99 6.60
CA LEU A 465 4.53 18.49 6.62
C LEU A 465 3.78 18.07 7.88
N ARG A 466 3.94 16.83 8.35
CA ARG A 466 3.40 16.35 9.63
C ARG A 466 4.00 17.13 10.80
N GLU A 467 5.31 17.33 10.83
CA GLU A 467 5.96 18.13 11.87
C GLU A 467 5.46 19.57 11.90
N TYR A 468 5.42 20.27 10.76
CA TYR A 468 4.90 21.63 10.64
C TYR A 468 3.45 21.71 11.13
N ARG A 469 2.57 20.79 10.70
CA ARG A 469 1.19 20.72 11.21
C ARG A 469 1.14 20.60 12.73
N THR A 470 1.94 19.74 13.36
CA THR A 470 1.97 19.65 14.83
C THR A 470 2.61 20.86 15.51
N LYS A 471 3.52 21.60 14.85
CA LYS A 471 4.07 22.87 15.35
C LYS A 471 2.97 23.94 15.35
N THR A 472 2.25 24.09 14.23
CA THR A 472 1.12 25.02 14.10
C THR A 472 -0.03 24.71 15.06
N ILE A 473 -0.37 23.43 15.27
CA ILE A 473 -1.41 23.05 16.24
C ILE A 473 -1.02 23.48 17.66
N ARG A 474 0.22 23.17 18.11
CA ARG A 474 0.70 23.62 19.44
C ARG A 474 0.75 25.14 19.56
N GLU A 475 1.11 25.85 18.50
CA GLU A 475 1.06 27.31 18.48
C GLU A 475 -0.37 27.87 18.60
N LEU A 476 -1.37 27.19 18.02
CA LEU A 476 -2.78 27.55 18.17
C LEU A 476 -3.25 27.26 19.60
N GLU A 477 -2.98 26.07 20.13
CA GLU A 477 -3.26 25.71 21.54
C GLU A 477 -2.69 26.74 22.54
N ILE A 478 -1.46 27.23 22.31
CA ILE A 478 -0.84 28.27 23.14
C ILE A 478 -1.51 29.65 22.96
N LYS A 479 -1.98 29.98 21.75
CA LYS A 479 -2.73 31.22 21.48
C LYS A 479 -4.12 31.16 22.10
N ASP A 480 -4.81 30.03 22.02
CA ASP A 480 -6.14 29.80 22.59
C ASP A 480 -6.09 29.84 24.12
N GLN A 481 -5.12 29.16 24.76
CA GLN A 481 -4.86 29.30 26.20
C GLN A 481 -4.55 30.74 26.64
N LYS A 482 -4.01 31.58 25.75
CA LYS A 482 -3.77 33.01 26.02
C LYS A 482 -5.05 33.83 25.83
N ILE A 483 -5.89 33.50 24.85
CA ILE A 483 -7.22 34.09 24.65
C ILE A 483 -8.12 33.77 25.85
N GLU A 484 -8.11 32.54 26.35
CA GLU A 484 -8.85 32.15 27.57
C GLU A 484 -8.39 32.96 28.80
N LYS A 485 -7.08 33.08 29.04
CA LYS A 485 -6.53 33.89 30.15
C LYS A 485 -6.95 35.35 30.04
N LEU A 486 -6.79 35.96 28.86
CA LEU A 486 -7.22 37.34 28.61
C LEU A 486 -8.76 37.49 28.71
N GLY A 487 -9.54 36.46 28.36
CA GLY A 487 -10.99 36.43 28.54
C GLY A 487 -11.41 36.36 30.01
N LEU A 488 -10.70 35.59 30.83
CA LEU A 488 -10.90 35.56 32.29
C LEU A 488 -10.51 36.89 32.93
N GLU A 489 -9.39 37.50 32.54
CA GLU A 489 -8.99 38.85 32.97
C GLU A 489 -10.01 39.92 32.55
N LEU A 490 -10.49 39.87 31.30
CA LEU A 490 -11.52 40.77 30.78
C LEU A 490 -12.85 40.62 31.53
N ASN A 491 -13.28 39.38 31.82
CA ASN A 491 -14.48 39.11 32.58
C ASN A 491 -14.35 39.57 34.05
N GLY A 492 -13.20 39.37 34.69
CA GLY A 492 -12.92 39.90 36.02
C GLY A 492 -12.87 41.44 36.05
N ASN A 493 -12.36 42.08 34.99
CA ASN A 493 -12.43 43.53 34.83
C ASN A 493 -13.87 44.02 34.61
N LYS A 494 -14.66 43.31 33.81
CA LYS A 494 -16.08 43.60 33.55
C LYS A 494 -16.91 43.46 34.83
N GLN A 495 -16.74 42.39 35.60
CA GLN A 495 -17.42 42.21 36.89
C GLN A 495 -17.04 43.30 37.91
N ARG A 496 -15.76 43.70 37.99
CA ARG A 496 -15.33 44.82 38.86
C ARG A 496 -15.92 46.17 38.41
N LEU A 497 -16.05 46.39 37.10
CA LEU A 497 -16.71 47.59 36.55
C LEU A 497 -18.22 47.57 36.82
N GLU A 498 -18.88 46.43 36.65
CA GLU A 498 -20.30 46.23 36.94
C GLU A 498 -20.60 46.43 38.43
N GLN A 499 -19.76 45.90 39.33
CA GLN A 499 -19.86 46.16 40.76
C GLN A 499 -19.66 47.66 41.08
N ALA A 500 -18.58 48.28 40.60
CA ALA A 500 -18.34 49.70 40.83
C ALA A 500 -19.46 50.59 40.25
N GLN A 501 -20.09 50.18 39.14
CA GLN A 501 -21.26 50.86 38.59
C GLN A 501 -22.50 50.67 39.46
N GLN A 502 -22.71 49.48 40.03
CA GLN A 502 -23.77 49.22 41.03
C GLN A 502 -23.57 50.04 42.30
N ASP A 503 -22.35 50.08 42.84
CA ASP A 503 -21.97 50.87 44.01
C ASP A 503 -22.23 52.37 43.76
N VAL A 504 -21.86 52.87 42.58
CA VAL A 504 -22.14 54.25 42.15
C VAL A 504 -23.64 54.51 41.98
N THR A 505 -24.44 53.54 41.52
CA THR A 505 -25.92 53.71 41.50
C THR A 505 -26.52 53.71 42.91
N GLY A 506 -26.05 52.84 43.82
CA GLY A 506 -26.46 52.84 45.23
C GLY A 506 -26.14 54.17 45.92
N ALA A 507 -24.90 54.65 45.78
CA ALA A 507 -24.48 55.95 46.31
C ALA A 507 -25.28 57.13 45.71
N ARG A 508 -25.66 57.05 44.41
CA ARG A 508 -26.56 58.06 43.79
C ARG A 508 -27.96 58.01 44.36
N GLU A 509 -28.53 56.82 44.58
CA GLU A 509 -29.82 56.69 45.26
C GLU A 509 -29.78 57.19 46.70
N GLU A 510 -28.70 56.94 47.44
CA GLU A 510 -28.49 57.50 48.78
C GLU A 510 -28.38 59.02 48.74
N CYS A 511 -27.65 59.60 47.78
CA CYS A 511 -27.62 61.04 47.56
C CYS A 511 -29.01 61.61 47.23
N LEU A 512 -29.84 60.91 46.45
CA LEU A 512 -31.23 61.30 46.18
C LEU A 512 -32.09 61.22 47.45
N LYS A 513 -32.01 60.11 48.22
CA LYS A 513 -32.72 59.92 49.51
C LYS A 513 -32.33 61.00 50.53
N LEU A 514 -31.05 61.38 50.59
CA LEU A 514 -30.54 62.47 51.42
C LEU A 514 -30.99 63.85 50.92
N THR A 515 -31.06 64.07 49.60
CA THR A 515 -31.56 65.33 49.01
C THR A 515 -33.07 65.49 49.24
N GLU A 516 -33.83 64.40 49.19
CA GLU A 516 -35.24 64.37 49.60
C GLU A 516 -35.41 64.68 51.10
N LEU A 517 -34.59 64.10 51.97
CA LEU A 517 -34.62 64.40 53.41
C LEU A 517 -34.21 65.84 53.71
N LEU A 518 -33.20 66.36 53.01
CA LEU A 518 -32.77 67.75 53.07
C LEU A 518 -33.93 68.68 52.68
N SER A 519 -34.50 68.53 51.49
CA SER A 519 -35.61 69.37 51.02
C SER A 519 -36.87 69.28 51.90
N LYS A 520 -37.18 68.10 52.48
CA LYS A 520 -38.24 67.95 53.50
C LYS A 520 -37.91 68.75 54.76
N SER A 521 -36.65 68.72 55.23
CA SER A 521 -36.20 69.50 56.40
C SER A 521 -36.13 71.01 56.13
N GLU A 522 -35.73 71.43 54.93
CA GLU A 522 -35.71 72.82 54.49
C GLU A 522 -37.14 73.39 54.40
N HIS A 523 -38.10 72.58 53.94
CA HIS A 523 -39.51 72.95 53.93
C HIS A 523 -40.07 73.12 55.35
N GLN A 524 -39.79 72.18 56.27
CA GLN A 524 -40.14 72.34 57.69
C GLN A 524 -39.47 73.57 58.34
N LEU A 525 -38.22 73.84 57.98
CA LEU A 525 -37.47 75.02 58.42
C LEU A 525 -38.01 76.33 57.82
N HIS A 526 -38.60 76.29 56.63
CA HIS A 526 -39.32 77.42 56.06
C HIS A 526 -40.68 77.66 56.75
N LEU A 527 -41.45 76.60 57.01
CA LEU A 527 -42.72 76.69 57.76
C LEU A 527 -42.49 77.27 59.16
N THR A 528 -41.53 76.73 59.91
CA THR A 528 -41.19 77.25 61.25
C THR A 528 -40.59 78.66 61.24
N ARG A 529 -39.96 79.09 60.14
CA ARG A 529 -39.60 80.52 59.93
C ARG A 529 -40.84 81.39 59.76
N LEU A 530 -41.82 80.98 58.95
CA LEU A 530 -43.08 81.73 58.77
C LEU A 530 -43.89 81.79 60.07
N GLU A 531 -43.93 80.70 60.85
CA GLU A 531 -44.53 80.67 62.19
C GLU A 531 -43.81 81.64 63.14
N LYS A 532 -42.47 81.61 63.17
CA LYS A 532 -41.67 82.57 63.95
C LYS A 532 -41.93 84.01 63.51
N GLU A 533 -42.00 84.30 62.21
CA GLU A 533 -42.25 85.64 61.69
C GLU A 533 -43.67 86.13 62.06
N SER A 534 -44.68 85.24 62.00
CA SER A 534 -46.03 85.51 62.49
C SER A 534 -46.06 85.85 64.00
N ILE A 535 -45.36 85.06 64.82
CA ILE A 535 -45.20 85.30 66.27
C ILE A 535 -44.41 86.60 66.53
N GLN A 536 -43.38 86.88 65.75
CA GLN A 536 -42.58 88.10 65.88
C GLN A 536 -43.39 89.34 65.45
N HIS A 537 -44.29 89.22 64.47
CA HIS A 537 -45.25 90.27 64.11
C HIS A 537 -46.31 90.49 65.20
N SER A 538 -46.85 89.43 65.82
CA SER A 538 -47.83 89.59 66.91
C SER A 538 -47.18 90.23 68.15
N ILE A 539 -45.99 89.76 68.56
CA ILE A 539 -45.20 90.37 69.64
C ILE A 539 -44.83 91.83 69.30
N SER A 540 -44.45 92.14 68.06
CA SER A 540 -44.16 93.51 67.63
C SER A 540 -45.39 94.43 67.75
N ASN A 541 -46.57 93.93 67.40
CA ASN A 541 -47.81 94.69 67.49
C ASN A 541 -48.27 94.86 68.94
N GLU A 542 -48.11 93.82 69.79
CA GLU A 542 -48.39 93.94 71.22
C GLU A 542 -47.40 94.90 71.92
N ALA A 543 -46.12 94.85 71.56
CA ALA A 543 -45.11 95.78 72.06
C ALA A 543 -45.43 97.24 71.68
N LYS A 544 -45.90 97.51 70.44
CA LYS A 544 -46.38 98.83 70.02
C LYS A 544 -47.61 99.27 70.83
N ALA A 545 -48.56 98.37 71.09
CA ALA A 545 -49.74 98.66 71.90
C ALA A 545 -49.36 99.01 73.36
N ARG A 546 -48.45 98.24 73.98
CA ARG A 546 -47.92 98.54 75.32
C ARG A 546 -47.11 99.84 75.35
N ALA A 547 -46.34 100.15 74.29
CA ALA A 547 -45.59 101.40 74.18
C ALA A 547 -46.52 102.62 74.09
N LEU A 548 -47.59 102.55 73.31
CA LEU A 548 -48.63 103.60 73.27
C LEU A 548 -49.30 103.77 74.64
N GLN A 549 -49.61 102.69 75.36
CA GLN A 549 -50.17 102.74 76.70
C GLN A 549 -49.19 103.34 77.73
N ALA A 550 -47.89 103.09 77.59
CA ALA A 550 -46.85 103.71 78.42
C ALA A 550 -46.73 105.21 78.13
N GLN A 551 -46.69 105.61 76.86
CA GLN A 551 -46.62 107.01 76.43
C GLN A 551 -47.83 107.83 76.92
N GLN A 552 -49.03 107.23 76.91
CA GLN A 552 -50.24 107.86 77.50
C GLN A 552 -50.07 108.11 79.01
N ARG A 553 -49.56 107.12 79.77
CA ARG A 553 -49.26 107.28 81.19
C ARG A 553 -48.19 108.34 81.47
N GLU A 554 -47.15 108.42 80.64
CA GLU A 554 -46.12 109.46 80.77
C GLU A 554 -46.70 110.86 80.56
N GLN A 555 -47.60 111.04 79.59
CA GLN A 555 -48.29 112.31 79.37
C GLN A 555 -49.19 112.69 80.57
N GLU A 556 -49.96 111.76 81.12
CA GLU A 556 -50.76 111.98 82.34
C GLU A 556 -49.91 112.37 83.55
N LEU A 557 -48.76 111.73 83.73
CA LEU A 557 -47.83 112.03 84.82
C LEU A 557 -47.13 113.39 84.63
N THR A 558 -46.76 113.74 83.40
CA THR A 558 -46.11 115.03 83.10
C THR A 558 -47.07 116.20 83.36
N GLN A 559 -48.35 116.07 83.00
CA GLN A 559 -49.37 117.08 83.32
C GLN A 559 -49.55 117.26 84.84
N LYS A 560 -49.54 116.17 85.62
CA LYS A 560 -49.59 116.24 87.10
C LYS A 560 -48.34 116.87 87.70
N MET A 561 -47.16 116.63 87.13
CA MET A 561 -45.89 117.23 87.56
C MET A 561 -45.95 118.76 87.43
N GLN A 562 -46.33 119.26 86.25
CA GLN A 562 -46.49 120.69 85.98
C GLN A 562 -47.54 121.35 86.89
N GLN A 563 -48.62 120.62 87.24
CA GLN A 563 -49.63 121.10 88.18
C GLN A 563 -49.09 121.23 89.62
N MET A 564 -48.20 120.33 90.06
CA MET A 564 -47.54 120.41 91.37
C MET A 564 -46.47 121.49 91.42
N GLU A 565 -45.67 121.64 90.35
CA GLU A 565 -44.63 122.68 90.23
C GLU A 565 -45.24 124.09 90.35
N ALA A 566 -46.35 124.35 89.64
CA ALA A 566 -47.10 125.61 89.71
C ALA A 566 -47.81 125.86 91.06
N GLN A 567 -47.90 124.85 91.94
CA GLN A 567 -48.33 125.04 93.34
C GLN A 567 -47.14 125.36 94.25
N HIS A 568 -46.00 124.68 94.09
CA HIS A 568 -44.79 124.98 94.85
C HIS A 568 -44.26 126.39 94.56
N GLU A 569 -44.24 126.83 93.29
CA GLU A 569 -43.80 128.17 92.91
C GLU A 569 -44.58 129.28 93.65
N LYS A 570 -45.88 129.10 93.87
CA LYS A 570 -46.69 130.04 94.68
C LYS A 570 -46.26 130.07 96.14
N THR A 571 -46.07 128.91 96.76
CA THR A 571 -45.64 128.84 98.17
C THR A 571 -44.24 129.41 98.40
N VAL A 572 -43.34 129.31 97.41
CA VAL A 572 -41.99 129.93 97.48
C VAL A 572 -42.09 131.45 97.44
N ASN A 573 -42.89 132.02 96.52
CA ASN A 573 -43.10 133.47 96.43
C ASN A 573 -43.71 134.06 97.72
N GLU A 574 -44.62 133.35 98.38
CA GLU A 574 -45.17 133.75 99.68
C GLU A 574 -44.08 133.78 100.78
N LEU A 575 -43.19 132.78 100.82
CA LEU A 575 -42.09 132.71 101.79
C LEU A 575 -41.03 133.80 101.56
N ASP A 576 -40.67 134.13 100.32
CA ASP A 576 -39.73 135.23 100.03
C ASP A 576 -40.29 136.61 100.40
N SER A 577 -41.61 136.80 100.28
CA SER A 577 -42.28 138.02 100.75
C SER A 577 -42.17 138.19 102.28
N LEU A 578 -42.24 137.09 103.02
CA LEU A 578 -42.01 137.05 104.47
C LEU A 578 -40.53 137.29 104.81
N LEU A 579 -39.61 136.63 104.12
CA LEU A 579 -38.16 136.74 104.36
C LEU A 579 -37.63 138.17 104.13
N THR A 580 -38.11 138.85 103.09
CA THR A 580 -37.75 140.25 102.80
C THR A 580 -38.31 141.22 103.86
N SER A 581 -39.50 140.95 104.42
CA SER A 581 -40.05 141.73 105.53
C SER A 581 -39.23 141.61 106.83
N GLN A 582 -38.70 140.43 107.13
CA GLN A 582 -37.87 140.22 108.33
C GLN A 582 -36.49 140.88 108.19
N ASN A 583 -35.86 140.77 107.01
CA ASN A 583 -34.55 141.38 106.75
C ASN A 583 -34.56 142.92 106.87
N THR A 584 -35.63 143.57 106.43
CA THR A 584 -35.78 145.04 106.57
C THR A 584 -36.02 145.50 108.01
N PHE A 585 -36.54 144.64 108.90
CA PHE A 585 -36.60 144.90 110.35
C PHE A 585 -35.22 144.74 111.02
N ILE A 586 -34.48 143.68 110.67
CA ILE A 586 -33.13 143.41 111.19
C ILE A 586 -32.15 144.55 110.83
N ALA A 587 -32.28 145.17 109.66
CA ALA A 587 -31.47 146.32 109.26
C ALA A 587 -31.59 147.50 110.24
N LYS A 588 -32.82 147.88 110.61
CA LYS A 588 -33.09 149.01 111.52
C LYS A 588 -32.53 148.78 112.93
N LEU A 589 -32.63 147.55 113.44
CA LEU A 589 -32.05 147.19 114.75
C LEU A 589 -30.51 147.29 114.77
N LYS A 590 -29.83 146.97 113.66
CA LYS A 590 -28.37 147.11 113.56
C LYS A 590 -27.92 148.57 113.57
N GLU A 591 -28.72 149.47 113.02
CA GLU A 591 -28.41 150.90 112.90
C GLU A 591 -28.47 151.63 114.25
N GLU A 592 -29.49 151.34 115.08
CA GLU A 592 -29.58 151.81 116.47
C GLU A 592 -28.39 151.34 117.34
N CYS A 593 -28.02 150.06 117.23
CA CYS A 593 -26.86 149.51 117.93
C CYS A 593 -25.54 150.23 117.56
N CYS A 594 -25.37 150.62 116.29
CA CYS A 594 -24.20 151.39 115.85
C CYS A 594 -24.19 152.83 116.40
N LEU A 595 -25.36 153.43 116.65
CA LEU A 595 -25.49 154.74 117.27
C LEU A 595 -25.14 154.73 118.76
N LEU A 596 -25.52 153.67 119.49
CA LEU A 596 -25.10 153.47 120.88
C LEU A 596 -23.58 153.24 121.02
N ALA A 597 -22.99 152.42 120.14
CA ALA A 597 -21.55 152.12 120.18
C ALA A 597 -20.69 153.39 120.11
N ARG A 598 -20.96 154.30 119.16
CA ARG A 598 -20.22 155.55 119.00
C ARG A 598 -20.28 156.49 120.23
N LYS A 599 -21.40 156.48 120.97
CA LYS A 599 -21.54 157.25 122.22
C LYS A 599 -20.70 156.67 123.35
N LEU A 600 -20.63 155.35 123.47
CA LEU A 600 -19.75 154.66 124.42
C LEU A 600 -18.27 154.93 124.12
N GLU A 601 -17.90 154.85 122.85
CA GLU A 601 -16.53 155.06 122.39
C GLU A 601 -16.03 156.49 122.71
N GLN A 602 -16.82 157.53 122.41
CA GLN A 602 -16.54 158.93 122.77
C GLN A 602 -16.34 159.15 124.29
N MET A 603 -17.11 158.45 125.13
CA MET A 603 -16.94 158.53 126.59
C MET A 603 -15.68 157.81 127.06
N SER A 604 -15.34 156.68 126.43
CA SER A 604 -14.11 155.95 126.74
C SER A 604 -12.84 156.75 126.43
N GLU A 605 -12.87 157.54 125.34
CA GLU A 605 -11.75 158.37 124.89
C GLU A 605 -11.38 159.43 125.94
N LYS A 606 -12.40 160.12 126.50
CA LYS A 606 -12.22 161.16 127.54
C LYS A 606 -11.57 160.61 128.81
N TYR A 607 -12.11 159.54 129.38
CA TYR A 607 -11.54 158.93 130.59
C TYR A 607 -10.11 158.40 130.35
N ARG A 608 -9.80 157.96 129.13
CA ARG A 608 -8.43 157.53 128.76
C ARG A 608 -7.43 158.70 128.79
N SER A 609 -7.83 159.88 128.32
CA SER A 609 -7.01 161.10 128.44
C SER A 609 -6.81 161.55 129.89
N GLU A 610 -7.87 161.53 130.70
CA GLU A 610 -7.80 161.91 132.14
C GLU A 610 -6.90 160.96 132.94
N VAL A 611 -7.00 159.65 132.71
CA VAL A 611 -6.14 158.63 133.35
C VAL A 611 -4.67 158.81 132.96
N ASN A 612 -4.37 159.13 131.70
CA ASN A 612 -2.99 159.39 131.26
C ASN A 612 -2.40 160.65 131.93
N GLN A 613 -3.21 161.69 132.10
CA GLN A 613 -2.80 162.94 132.75
C GLN A 613 -2.48 162.70 134.25
N LEU A 614 -3.36 161.97 134.95
CA LEU A 614 -3.13 161.54 136.33
C LEU A 614 -1.93 160.58 136.48
N SER A 615 -1.64 159.76 135.46
CA SER A 615 -0.47 158.88 135.47
C SER A 615 0.85 159.66 135.41
N GLN A 616 0.91 160.72 134.60
CA GLN A 616 2.09 161.60 134.53
C GLN A 616 2.31 162.37 135.84
N GLU A 617 1.24 162.85 136.48
CA GLU A 617 1.32 163.45 137.82
C GLU A 617 1.79 162.44 138.87
N LYS A 618 1.28 161.19 138.81
CA LYS A 618 1.71 160.10 139.71
C LYS A 618 3.19 159.79 139.55
N GLU A 619 3.72 159.69 138.33
CA GLU A 619 5.15 159.43 138.09
C GLU A 619 6.02 160.61 138.56
N TYR A 620 5.62 161.85 138.30
CA TYR A 620 6.30 163.04 138.80
C TYR A 620 6.34 163.09 140.34
N LEU A 621 5.21 162.79 140.99
CA LEU A 621 5.12 162.71 142.44
C LEU A 621 5.94 161.53 143.00
N HIS A 622 5.99 160.39 142.33
CA HIS A 622 6.77 159.22 142.77
C HIS A 622 8.27 159.47 142.65
N GLY A 623 8.74 160.06 141.55
CA GLY A 623 10.14 160.50 141.38
C GLY A 623 10.53 161.66 142.31
N ARG A 624 9.56 162.42 142.85
CA ARG A 624 9.77 163.37 143.95
C ARG A 624 9.77 162.68 145.31
N LEU A 625 8.97 161.64 145.49
CA LEU A 625 8.92 160.82 146.70
C LEU A 625 10.24 160.05 146.91
N GLU A 626 10.80 159.40 145.90
CA GLU A 626 12.11 158.75 145.98
C GLU A 626 13.24 159.69 146.44
N LYS A 627 13.21 160.95 145.98
CA LYS A 627 14.19 161.98 146.36
C LYS A 627 14.00 162.46 147.80
N MET A 628 12.77 162.40 148.33
CA MET A 628 12.50 162.60 149.74
C MET A 628 12.88 161.38 150.57
N GLN A 629 12.60 160.16 150.08
CA GLN A 629 12.92 158.88 150.73
C GLN A 629 14.42 158.78 151.02
N LYS A 630 15.26 158.93 149.98
CA LYS A 630 16.73 158.88 150.11
C LYS A 630 17.27 159.93 151.10
N ARG A 631 16.67 161.13 151.12
CA ARG A 631 16.98 162.19 152.11
C ARG A 631 16.54 161.84 153.53
N ASN A 632 15.43 161.13 153.68
CA ASN A 632 14.93 160.67 154.96
C ASN A 632 15.84 159.56 155.51
N ASP A 633 16.24 158.61 154.66
CA ASP A 633 17.19 157.55 155.00
C ASP A 633 18.57 158.14 155.42
N GLU A 634 19.05 159.19 154.74
CA GLU A 634 20.26 159.96 155.10
C GLU A 634 20.15 160.68 156.46
N LEU A 635 18.97 161.19 156.81
CA LEU A 635 18.75 161.94 158.05
C LEU A 635 18.36 161.06 159.24
N ASP A 636 17.68 159.92 159.04
CA ASP A 636 17.48 158.94 160.10
C ASP A 636 18.81 158.35 160.59
N GLN A 637 19.82 158.20 159.70
CA GLN A 637 21.18 157.90 160.13
C GLN A 637 21.77 158.99 161.04
N GLN A 638 21.48 160.27 160.80
CA GLN A 638 21.90 161.37 161.68
C GLN A 638 21.11 161.38 163.00
N CYS A 639 19.81 161.13 162.98
CA CYS A 639 18.99 160.92 164.17
C CYS A 639 19.50 159.76 165.03
N ILE A 640 19.94 158.66 164.41
CA ILE A 640 20.55 157.51 165.08
C ILE A 640 21.92 157.86 165.70
N GLN A 641 22.73 158.72 165.07
CA GLN A 641 23.97 159.21 165.67
C GLN A 641 23.70 160.19 166.83
N HIS A 642 22.78 161.13 166.65
CA HIS A 642 22.40 162.10 167.68
C HIS A 642 21.69 161.45 168.87
N GLY A 643 20.83 160.44 168.68
CA GLY A 643 20.20 159.68 169.77
C GLY A 643 21.23 158.98 170.66
N ARG A 644 22.26 158.36 170.05
CA ARG A 644 23.41 157.79 170.78
C ARG A 644 24.25 158.84 171.52
N MET A 645 24.15 160.13 171.18
CA MET A 645 24.78 161.23 171.91
C MET A 645 23.86 161.77 173.00
N HIS A 646 22.57 161.93 172.71
CA HIS A 646 21.60 162.52 173.63
C HIS A 646 21.24 161.59 174.80
N GLU A 647 21.27 160.26 174.68
CA GLU A 647 21.11 159.38 175.86
C GLU A 647 22.33 159.44 176.80
N ARG A 648 23.56 159.62 176.27
CA ARG A 648 24.73 159.92 177.11
C ARG A 648 24.58 161.25 177.85
N MET A 649 23.91 162.23 177.24
CA MET A 649 23.67 163.55 177.84
C MET A 649 22.49 163.54 178.83
N LYS A 650 21.40 162.82 178.51
CA LYS A 650 20.21 162.60 179.35
C LYS A 650 20.55 161.82 180.62
N SER A 651 21.37 160.77 180.52
CA SER A 651 21.90 160.03 181.68
C SER A 651 22.66 160.95 182.66
N ARG A 652 23.38 161.96 182.13
CA ARG A 652 24.12 162.95 182.91
C ARG A 652 23.23 164.06 183.48
N LEU A 653 22.16 164.43 182.76
CA LEU A 653 21.14 165.37 183.24
C LEU A 653 20.22 164.78 184.31
N GLN A 654 19.88 163.49 184.24
CA GLN A 654 19.07 162.83 185.28
C GLN A 654 19.78 162.72 186.64
N GLN A 655 21.12 162.76 186.65
CA GLN A 655 21.91 162.90 187.88
C GLN A 655 21.82 164.33 188.48
N LEU A 656 21.72 165.36 187.64
CA LEU A 656 21.47 166.75 188.06
C LEU A 656 20.03 166.98 188.51
N ASP A 657 19.04 166.47 187.76
CA ASP A 657 17.62 166.62 188.07
C ASP A 657 17.26 166.01 189.44
N LYS A 658 17.81 164.84 189.78
CA LYS A 658 17.68 164.27 191.14
C LYS A 658 18.26 165.16 192.24
N HIS A 659 19.32 165.92 191.95
CA HIS A 659 19.91 166.88 192.90
C HIS A 659 19.03 168.14 193.05
N CYS A 660 18.37 168.57 191.99
CA CYS A 660 17.45 169.71 191.99
C CYS A 660 16.08 169.38 192.60
N GLN A 661 15.49 168.22 192.32
CA GLN A 661 14.21 167.81 192.92
C GLN A 661 14.30 167.67 194.44
N ALA A 662 15.40 167.13 194.95
CA ALA A 662 15.66 167.01 196.39
C ALA A 662 15.74 168.39 197.10
N THR A 663 16.17 169.44 196.41
CA THR A 663 16.18 170.82 196.93
C THR A 663 14.85 171.55 196.69
N ALA A 664 14.11 171.24 195.63
CA ALA A 664 12.81 171.85 195.34
C ALA A 664 11.68 171.31 196.24
N GLN A 665 11.72 170.03 196.62
CA GLN A 665 10.73 169.45 197.55
C GLN A 665 10.75 170.15 198.92
N GLN A 666 11.95 170.51 199.41
CA GLN A 666 12.13 171.29 200.64
C GLN A 666 11.45 172.68 200.58
N LEU A 667 11.37 173.31 199.40
CA LEU A 667 10.66 174.59 199.21
C LEU A 667 9.14 174.44 199.24
N VAL A 668 8.59 173.35 198.68
CA VAL A 668 7.13 173.11 198.66
C VAL A 668 6.59 172.83 200.07
N GLU A 669 7.33 172.06 200.88
CA GLU A 669 6.97 171.82 202.29
C GLU A 669 6.97 173.10 203.13
N LEU A 670 7.90 174.03 202.85
CA LEU A 670 7.96 175.34 203.52
C LEU A 670 6.80 176.27 203.15
N LEU A 671 6.29 176.20 201.91
CA LEU A 671 5.27 177.14 201.42
C LEU A 671 3.82 176.62 201.55
N ASN A 672 3.60 175.30 201.57
CA ASN A 672 2.31 174.75 202.01
C ASN A 672 2.00 175.14 203.48
N LYS A 673 3.03 175.25 204.35
CA LYS A 673 2.87 175.82 205.70
C LYS A 673 2.35 177.26 205.69
N GLN A 674 2.79 178.10 204.75
CA GLN A 674 2.27 179.47 204.61
C GLN A 674 0.80 179.48 204.16
N ASN A 675 0.43 178.55 203.27
CA ASN A 675 -0.95 178.34 202.82
C ASN A 675 -1.87 177.88 203.97
N GLN A 676 -1.34 177.05 204.87
CA GLN A 676 -2.00 176.59 206.10
C GLN A 676 -2.26 177.76 207.08
N LEU A 677 -1.25 178.59 207.35
CA LEU A 677 -1.36 179.78 208.19
C LEU A 677 -2.39 180.81 207.67
N PHE A 678 -2.64 180.88 206.35
CA PHE A 678 -3.70 181.75 205.82
C PHE A 678 -5.10 181.12 205.88
N LYS A 679 -5.22 179.78 205.90
CA LYS A 679 -6.48 179.09 206.22
C LYS A 679 -6.86 179.22 207.69
N GLU A 680 -5.89 179.34 208.59
CA GLU A 680 -6.16 179.72 209.99
C GLU A 680 -6.74 181.15 210.09
N LYS A 681 -6.44 182.03 209.12
CA LYS A 681 -7.06 183.36 209.01
C LYS A 681 -8.47 183.33 208.39
N GLN A 682 -8.73 182.39 207.48
CA GLN A 682 -10.10 182.09 207.03
C GLN A 682 -10.93 181.63 208.23
N LEU A 683 -10.44 180.63 208.97
CA LEU A 683 -11.08 180.13 210.19
C LEU A 683 -11.28 181.24 211.23
N LEU A 684 -10.27 182.03 211.60
CA LEU A 684 -10.46 183.11 212.60
C LEU A 684 -11.44 184.23 212.20
N THR A 685 -11.90 184.28 210.94
CA THR A 685 -12.97 185.20 210.52
C THR A 685 -14.34 184.50 210.49
N GLU A 686 -14.38 183.20 210.19
CA GLU A 686 -15.58 182.35 210.31
C GLU A 686 -15.88 181.97 211.78
N GLU A 687 -14.86 181.90 212.65
CA GLU A 687 -14.88 181.66 214.11
C GLU A 687 -15.36 182.90 214.91
N VAL A 688 -15.74 183.98 214.20
CA VAL A 688 -16.58 185.07 214.71
C VAL A 688 -18.11 184.72 214.59
N GLN A 689 -18.46 183.58 213.94
CA GLN A 689 -19.45 182.50 214.28
C GLN A 689 -20.99 182.76 214.45
N PHE A 690 -22.05 181.91 214.18
CA PHE A 690 -22.47 180.48 213.86
C PHE A 690 -23.32 179.56 214.92
N LEU A 691 -23.99 178.36 214.54
CA LEU A 691 -24.34 176.95 215.20
C LEU A 691 -25.30 175.84 214.41
N ARG A 692 -25.13 174.44 214.17
CA ARG A 692 -26.08 173.41 213.39
C ARG A 692 -26.19 171.74 213.56
N THR A 693 -26.34 170.75 212.54
CA THR A 693 -27.20 169.39 212.48
C THR A 693 -26.76 167.87 211.92
N GLN A 694 -27.65 166.82 211.53
CA GLN A 694 -27.58 165.22 211.42
C GLN A 694 -28.08 164.36 210.08
N GLU A 695 -28.41 163.01 209.74
CA GLU A 695 -28.79 161.52 210.19
C GLU A 695 -28.81 160.23 209.09
N LYS A 696 -29.29 158.88 209.26
CA LYS A 696 -29.16 157.56 208.32
C LYS A 696 -29.99 156.10 208.41
N LYS A 697 -30.09 155.08 207.40
CA LYS A 697 -30.63 153.56 207.41
C LYS A 697 -30.20 152.34 206.32
N TRP A 698 -31.02 151.27 205.88
CA TRP A 698 -30.84 149.74 205.45
C TRP A 698 -31.77 149.08 204.25
N ASP A 699 -32.19 147.79 203.80
CA ASP A 699 -32.44 146.23 204.07
C ASP A 699 -32.62 145.28 202.70
N ALA A 700 -33.07 143.98 202.28
CA ALA A 700 -33.67 142.53 202.59
C ALA A 700 -33.69 141.32 201.39
N ASP A 701 -34.33 140.03 201.39
CA ASP A 701 -34.30 138.76 200.39
C ASP A 701 -35.54 137.62 200.30
N LEU A 702 -35.84 136.34 199.71
CA LEU A 702 -35.36 135.02 198.94
C LEU A 702 -36.44 133.93 198.22
N LYS A 703 -36.22 132.60 197.70
CA LYS A 703 -37.14 131.60 196.78
C LYS A 703 -36.87 129.98 196.43
N GLN A 704 -37.81 128.96 196.00
CA GLN A 704 -37.61 127.46 195.43
C GLN A 704 -38.78 126.40 194.81
N ASP A 705 -38.50 125.20 194.08
CA ASP A 705 -39.09 123.69 193.87
C ASP A 705 -40.09 122.86 192.79
N THR A 706 -40.19 121.42 192.66
CA THR A 706 -41.26 120.30 192.11
C THR A 706 -41.10 119.00 191.02
N ASP A 707 -42.08 117.97 190.78
CA ASP A 707 -42.30 116.58 190.00
C ASP A 707 -43.45 116.52 188.84
N GLY A 708 -43.98 115.40 188.20
CA GLY A 708 -45.39 115.39 187.58
C GLY A 708 -45.94 114.57 186.33
N ILE A 709 -47.29 114.41 186.21
CA ILE A 709 -48.14 113.64 185.22
C ILE A 709 -49.01 114.53 184.27
N LYS A 710 -49.45 113.96 183.11
CA LYS A 710 -50.58 114.31 182.19
C LYS A 710 -50.32 115.17 180.95
#